data_AF-A4FU01-F1
#
_entry.id   AF-A4FU01-F1
#
_cell.length_a   1.000
_cell.length_b   1.000
_cell.length_c   1.000
_cell.angle_alpha   90.00
_cell.angle_beta   90.00
_cell.angle_gamma   90.00
#
_symmetry.space_group_name_H-M   'P 1'
#
loop_
_entity.id
_entity.type
_entity.pdbx_description
1 polymer ?
#
loop_
_entity_poly.entity_id
_entity_poly.type
_entity_poly.pdbx_seq_one_letter_code
_entity_poly.pdbx_strand_id
1 'polypeptide(L)'
;MWWGGRGQSFNIAPQKEEPEMGSVQENRMPEPRSRQPSSCLASRCLPGEQILAWAPGVRKGLEPELSGTLICTNFRVTFQPCGWQWNQDTPLNSEYDFALVNIGRLEAVSGLSRVQLLRPGSLHKFIPEEILIHGRDFRLLRVGFEAGGLEPQAFQVTMAIVQARAQSNQAQQYSGITLSKAGQGSGSRKPPIPLMETAEDWETERKKQAARGWRVSTVNERFDVATSLPRYFWVPNRILDSEVRRAFGHFHQGRGPRLSWHHPGGSDLLRCGGFYTASDPNKEDIRAVELMLQAGHSDVVLVDTMDELPSLADVQLAHLRLRALCLPDSSVAEDKWLSALEGTRWLDYVRACLRKASDISVLVTSRVRSVILQERGDRDLNGLLSSLVQLLSAPEARTLFGFQSLVQREWVAAGHPFLTRLGGTGASEEAPVFLLFLDCVWQLLQQFPADFEFSEFFLLALHDSVRVPDTLTFLRNTPWERGKQSGQLNSYTQVYTPGYSQPPAGNSFNLQLSVWDWDLRYSNAQILQFQNPGYDPEHCPDSWLPRPQPSFMVPGPPSSVWLFSRGALTPLNQLCPWRDSPSLLAVSSRWLPRPAISSESLADQEWGLPSHWGACPLPPGLLLPGYLGPQIRLWRRCYLRGRPEVQMGLSAPTISGLQDELSHLQELLRKWTPRISPEDHSKKRDPHTILNPTEIAGILKGRAEGDLG
;
A
#
# COMPACT_ATOMS: atom_id res chain seq x y z
N MET A 1 18.20 27.97 -18.30
CA MET A 1 19.62 28.35 -18.09
C MET A 1 19.87 28.46 -16.59
N TRP A 2 20.52 27.47 -16.00
CA TRP A 2 21.19 27.60 -14.70
C TRP A 2 22.58 27.00 -14.89
N TRP A 3 23.56 27.88 -15.03
CA TRP A 3 24.97 27.58 -14.96
C TRP A 3 25.41 27.86 -13.52
N GLY A 4 26.16 26.94 -12.93
CA GLY A 4 26.84 27.15 -11.66
C GLY A 4 27.37 25.81 -11.15
N GLY A 5 28.62 25.64 -10.78
CA GLY A 5 29.78 26.50 -10.74
C GLY A 5 30.89 25.58 -10.23
N ARG A 6 32.03 25.53 -10.94
CA ARG A 6 33.17 24.69 -10.55
C ARG A 6 33.76 25.23 -9.24
N GLY A 7 33.48 24.55 -8.13
CA GLY A 7 34.21 24.75 -6.87
C GLY A 7 35.56 24.05 -6.95
N GLN A 8 36.63 24.84 -7.02
CA GLN A 8 38.01 24.38 -6.90
C GLN A 8 38.24 23.85 -5.49
N SER A 9 38.31 22.54 -5.32
CA SER A 9 38.79 21.91 -4.08
C SER A 9 40.33 21.88 -4.09
N PHE A 10 40.88 22.35 -2.97
CA PHE A 10 42.29 22.61 -2.73
C PHE A 10 43.16 21.36 -2.94
N ASN A 11 44.01 21.38 -3.97
CA ASN A 11 45.14 20.46 -4.13
C ASN A 11 46.22 20.82 -3.09
N ILE A 12 46.23 20.12 -1.96
CA ILE A 12 47.41 20.06 -1.10
C ILE A 12 48.31 18.96 -1.66
N ALA A 13 49.36 19.38 -2.36
CA ALA A 13 50.40 18.48 -2.86
C ALA A 13 51.18 17.89 -1.66
N PRO A 14 51.28 16.57 -1.52
CA PRO A 14 52.14 15.96 -0.51
C PRO A 14 53.60 16.19 -0.89
N GLN A 15 54.36 16.72 0.07
CA GLN A 15 55.80 16.95 -0.04
C GLN A 15 56.54 15.62 -0.29
N LYS A 16 57.38 15.64 -1.33
CA LYS A 16 58.38 14.61 -1.61
C LYS A 16 59.47 14.69 -0.52
N GLU A 17 59.57 13.67 0.31
CA GLU A 17 60.83 13.33 0.97
C GLU A 17 61.40 12.09 0.28
N GLU A 18 62.61 12.25 -0.26
CA GLU A 18 63.41 11.23 -0.94
C GLU A 18 64.09 10.28 0.07
N PRO A 19 64.48 9.06 -0.36
CA PRO A 19 64.54 7.90 0.50
C PRO A 19 65.92 7.65 1.12
N GLU A 20 65.93 7.27 2.40
CA GLU A 20 67.10 6.67 3.04
C GLU A 20 67.22 5.19 2.66
N MET A 21 68.30 4.87 1.96
CA MET A 21 68.75 3.52 1.66
C MET A 21 69.24 2.80 2.92
N GLY A 22 68.66 1.64 3.23
CA GLY A 22 69.07 0.83 4.36
C GLY A 22 68.75 -0.66 4.18
N SER A 23 69.73 -1.39 3.65
CA SER A 23 70.04 -2.81 3.83
C SER A 23 68.93 -3.88 3.72
N VAL A 24 69.08 -4.65 2.63
CA VAL A 24 68.63 -6.02 2.36
C VAL A 24 68.61 -6.90 3.62
N GLN A 25 67.44 -7.40 3.99
CA GLN A 25 67.34 -8.60 4.81
C GLN A 25 66.31 -9.54 4.17
N GLU A 26 66.84 -10.57 3.51
CA GLU A 26 66.07 -11.73 3.07
C GLU A 26 65.36 -12.34 4.27
N ASN A 27 64.04 -12.17 4.34
CA ASN A 27 63.21 -13.02 5.18
C ASN A 27 61.88 -13.27 4.47
N ARG A 28 61.75 -14.52 4.02
CA ARG A 28 60.57 -15.24 3.53
C ARG A 28 59.26 -14.44 3.54
N MET A 29 58.73 -14.20 2.33
CA MET A 29 57.37 -13.73 2.08
C MET A 29 56.36 -14.45 2.99
N PRO A 30 55.71 -13.76 3.94
CA PRO A 30 54.45 -14.23 4.48
C PRO A 30 53.38 -13.96 3.42
N GLU A 31 52.71 -15.01 2.96
CA GLU A 31 51.50 -14.88 2.15
C GLU A 31 50.56 -13.84 2.77
N PRO A 32 49.94 -12.97 1.95
CA PRO A 32 49.11 -11.88 2.44
C PRO A 32 47.92 -12.51 3.14
N ARG A 33 47.99 -12.53 4.48
CA ARG A 33 46.85 -12.80 5.35
C ARG A 33 45.80 -11.75 5.00
N SER A 34 44.90 -12.13 4.10
CA SER A 34 43.64 -11.43 3.87
C SER A 34 43.10 -11.08 5.25
N ARG A 35 43.05 -9.79 5.57
CA ARG A 35 42.44 -9.30 6.81
C ARG A 35 40.96 -9.63 6.69
N GLN A 36 40.58 -10.83 7.09
CA GLN A 36 39.21 -11.35 7.02
C GLN A 36 38.32 -10.45 7.88
N PRO A 37 37.43 -9.63 7.29
CA PRO A 37 36.34 -9.00 8.02
C PRO A 37 35.15 -9.98 8.14
N SER A 38 35.34 -11.25 7.76
CA SER A 38 34.26 -12.23 7.56
C SER A 38 33.42 -12.47 8.82
N SER A 39 34.02 -12.45 10.01
CA SER A 39 33.27 -12.70 11.25
C SER A 39 32.28 -11.57 11.58
N CYS A 40 32.65 -10.31 11.35
CA CYS A 40 31.81 -9.15 11.69
C CYS A 40 30.69 -8.93 10.66
N LEU A 41 30.88 -9.35 9.41
CA LEU A 41 29.86 -9.31 8.37
C LEU A 41 28.90 -10.51 8.48
N ALA A 42 29.41 -11.70 8.83
CA ALA A 42 28.58 -12.90 9.00
C ALA A 42 27.58 -12.78 10.16
N SER A 43 27.91 -12.05 11.24
CA SER A 43 26.98 -11.84 12.36
C SER A 43 25.76 -10.96 12.00
N ARG A 44 25.72 -10.37 10.79
CA ARG A 44 24.68 -9.44 10.31
C ARG A 44 23.73 -10.07 9.29
N CYS A 45 23.93 -11.35 8.96
CA CYS A 45 23.11 -12.08 8.00
C CYS A 45 21.88 -12.68 8.69
N LEU A 46 20.71 -12.58 8.04
CA LEU A 46 19.52 -13.31 8.45
C LEU A 46 19.75 -14.82 8.40
N PRO A 47 18.96 -15.65 9.11
CA PRO A 47 19.06 -17.09 9.03
C PRO A 47 18.97 -17.60 7.58
N GLY A 48 20.01 -18.27 7.09
CA GLY A 48 20.12 -18.76 5.71
C GLY A 48 20.57 -17.71 4.68
N GLU A 49 20.81 -16.47 5.10
CA GLU A 49 21.40 -15.43 4.27
C GLU A 49 22.90 -15.68 4.13
N GLN A 50 23.39 -15.63 2.90
CA GLN A 50 24.78 -15.82 2.53
C GLN A 50 25.25 -14.62 1.72
N ILE A 51 26.39 -14.05 2.11
CA ILE A 51 27.03 -12.98 1.36
C ILE A 51 27.63 -13.59 0.08
N LEU A 52 27.23 -13.04 -1.06
CA LEU A 52 27.72 -13.45 -2.38
C LEU A 52 28.92 -12.60 -2.82
N ALA A 53 28.86 -11.29 -2.55
CA ALA A 53 29.94 -10.35 -2.80
C ALA A 53 29.79 -9.08 -1.96
N TRP A 54 30.87 -8.34 -1.77
CA TRP A 54 30.86 -7.01 -1.18
C TRP A 54 31.86 -6.07 -1.86
N ALA A 55 31.64 -4.76 -1.72
CA ALA A 55 32.54 -3.71 -2.17
C ALA A 55 32.62 -2.63 -1.07
N PRO A 56 33.72 -2.54 -0.33
CA PRO A 56 33.94 -1.49 0.66
C PRO A 56 34.34 -0.17 -0.02
N GLY A 57 34.17 0.96 0.67
CA GLY A 57 34.62 2.27 0.19
C GLY A 57 33.76 2.86 -0.92
N VAL A 58 32.50 2.44 -1.02
CA VAL A 58 31.54 2.96 -2.00
C VAL A 58 30.87 4.24 -1.51
N ARG A 59 30.51 5.16 -2.40
CA ARG A 59 29.75 6.38 -2.05
C ARG A 59 28.28 6.25 -2.46
N LYS A 60 27.34 6.57 -1.57
CA LYS A 60 25.90 6.68 -1.90
C LYS A 60 25.56 8.12 -2.32
N GLY A 61 24.89 8.26 -3.46
CA GLY A 61 24.17 9.48 -3.84
C GLY A 61 24.97 10.51 -4.65
N LEU A 62 24.37 11.71 -4.83
CA LEU A 62 25.04 12.92 -5.33
C LEU A 62 25.45 13.82 -4.16
N GLU A 63 24.61 13.96 -3.13
CA GLU A 63 24.90 14.73 -1.90
C GLU A 63 23.94 14.31 -0.75
N PRO A 64 24.37 14.31 0.53
CA PRO A 64 25.73 14.23 1.02
C PRO A 64 26.30 12.82 0.77
N GLU A 65 27.52 12.75 0.24
CA GLU A 65 28.20 11.49 -0.09
C GLU A 65 28.48 10.68 1.17
N LEU A 66 27.63 9.69 1.45
CA LEU A 66 27.87 8.73 2.52
C LEU A 66 28.80 7.65 1.98
N SER A 67 30.03 7.58 2.48
CA SER A 67 30.91 6.43 2.21
C SER A 67 30.44 5.22 3.00
N GLY A 68 30.56 4.03 2.43
CA GLY A 68 30.04 2.81 3.02
C GLY A 68 30.53 1.53 2.35
N THR A 69 29.83 0.42 2.62
CA THR A 69 30.06 -0.88 2.00
C THR A 69 28.78 -1.36 1.33
N LEU A 70 28.85 -1.71 0.05
CA LEU A 70 27.77 -2.37 -0.66
C LEU A 70 27.91 -3.88 -0.50
N ILE A 71 26.85 -4.55 -0.06
CA ILE A 71 26.85 -5.99 0.17
C ILE A 71 25.70 -6.59 -0.64
N CYS A 72 26.02 -7.62 -1.43
CA CYS A 72 25.02 -8.44 -2.09
C CYS A 72 24.96 -9.80 -1.40
N THR A 73 23.76 -10.18 -0.95
CA THR A 73 23.47 -11.50 -0.42
C THR A 73 22.60 -12.28 -1.40
N ASN A 74 22.29 -13.53 -1.08
CA ASN A 74 21.30 -14.34 -1.80
C ASN A 74 19.85 -13.85 -1.64
N PHE A 75 19.60 -12.83 -0.80
CA PHE A 75 18.25 -12.30 -0.55
C PHE A 75 18.08 -10.81 -0.84
N ARG A 76 19.10 -10.00 -0.56
CA ARG A 76 19.03 -8.53 -0.68
C ARG A 76 20.35 -7.94 -1.13
N VAL A 77 20.26 -6.69 -1.56
CA VAL A 77 21.38 -5.76 -1.65
C VAL A 77 21.22 -4.77 -0.52
N THR A 78 22.27 -4.54 0.25
CA THR A 78 22.27 -3.57 1.35
C THR A 78 23.47 -2.65 1.24
N PHE A 79 23.25 -1.36 1.47
CA PHE A 79 24.31 -0.37 1.60
C PHE A 79 24.52 -0.04 3.08
N GLN A 80 25.74 -0.21 3.57
CA GLN A 80 26.07 0.10 4.95
C GLN A 80 26.94 1.36 5.04
N PRO A 81 26.44 2.48 5.59
CA PRO A 81 27.25 3.68 5.81
C PRO A 81 28.41 3.44 6.79
N CYS A 82 29.55 4.10 6.56
CA CYS A 82 30.70 4.10 7.46
C CYS A 82 30.35 4.75 8.81
N GLY A 83 30.77 4.13 9.91
CA GLY A 83 30.50 4.61 11.28
C GLY A 83 29.10 4.27 11.82
N TRP A 84 28.21 3.70 11.01
CA TRP A 84 26.89 3.27 11.47
C TRP A 84 27.02 2.09 12.45
N GLN A 85 26.55 2.30 13.69
CA GLN A 85 26.51 1.26 14.71
C GLN A 85 25.20 0.48 14.59
N TRP A 86 25.32 -0.82 14.35
CA TRP A 86 24.19 -1.75 14.30
C TRP A 86 23.51 -1.79 15.67
N ASN A 87 22.22 -1.42 15.74
CA ASN A 87 21.44 -1.76 16.92
C ASN A 87 21.05 -3.24 16.82
N GLN A 88 21.48 -4.07 17.78
CA GLN A 88 21.20 -5.52 17.75
C GLN A 88 19.71 -5.85 17.61
N ASP A 89 18.85 -4.90 17.99
CA ASP A 89 17.39 -5.04 17.98
C ASP A 89 16.73 -4.95 16.58
N THR A 90 17.40 -4.39 15.56
CA THR A 90 16.79 -4.18 14.21
C THR A 90 17.59 -4.87 13.11
N PRO A 91 17.23 -6.10 12.71
CA PRO A 91 18.02 -6.90 11.78
C PRO A 91 18.01 -6.39 10.32
N LEU A 92 17.06 -5.53 9.99
CA LEU A 92 16.83 -4.97 8.66
C LEU A 92 16.85 -3.45 8.74
N ASN A 93 17.42 -2.79 7.73
CA ASN A 93 17.36 -1.34 7.58
C ASN A 93 16.65 -0.99 6.27
N SER A 94 15.35 -0.67 6.38
CA SER A 94 14.48 -0.37 5.26
C SER A 94 14.96 0.78 4.37
N GLU A 95 15.81 1.69 4.86
CA GLU A 95 16.32 2.78 4.03
C GLU A 95 17.35 2.30 2.99
N TYR A 96 18.21 1.35 3.37
CA TYR A 96 19.34 0.91 2.55
C TYR A 96 19.18 -0.51 1.98
N ASP A 97 18.20 -1.25 2.49
CA ASP A 97 17.94 -2.62 2.07
C ASP A 97 17.01 -2.68 0.86
N PHE A 98 17.45 -3.39 -0.16
CA PHE A 98 16.70 -3.73 -1.36
C PHE A 98 16.61 -5.24 -1.47
N ALA A 99 15.45 -5.81 -1.17
CA ALA A 99 15.18 -7.22 -1.50
C ALA A 99 15.42 -7.45 -3.00
N LEU A 100 16.06 -8.57 -3.37
CA LEU A 100 16.39 -8.87 -4.77
C LEU A 100 15.14 -8.87 -5.68
N VAL A 101 14.02 -9.39 -5.16
CA VAL A 101 12.70 -9.38 -5.80
C VAL A 101 12.16 -7.96 -6.07
N ASN A 102 12.55 -6.98 -5.25
CA ASN A 102 12.15 -5.59 -5.43
C ASN A 102 12.99 -4.86 -6.50
N ILE A 103 14.12 -5.41 -6.95
CA ILE A 103 14.94 -4.77 -8.00
C ILE A 103 14.23 -4.88 -9.36
N GLY A 104 13.74 -3.73 -9.86
CA GLY A 104 13.08 -3.66 -11.15
C GLY A 104 14.03 -3.38 -12.32
N ARG A 105 14.98 -2.46 -12.13
CA ARG A 105 15.98 -2.07 -13.13
C ARG A 105 17.34 -1.94 -12.44
N LEU A 106 18.39 -2.40 -13.10
CA LEU A 106 19.77 -2.31 -12.63
C LEU A 106 20.61 -1.75 -13.76
N GLU A 107 21.34 -0.68 -13.50
CA GLU A 107 22.15 0.00 -14.51
C GLU A 107 23.60 0.12 -14.04
N ALA A 108 24.53 -0.07 -14.97
CA ALA A 108 25.94 0.24 -14.78
C ALA A 108 26.28 1.49 -15.58
N VAL A 109 26.97 2.43 -14.95
CA VAL A 109 27.48 3.65 -15.56
C VAL A 109 29.00 3.60 -15.58
N SER A 110 29.60 3.93 -16.71
CA SER A 110 31.06 4.10 -16.86
C SER A 110 31.35 5.37 -17.65
N GLY A 111 32.22 6.21 -17.08
CA GLY A 111 32.49 7.55 -17.56
C GLY A 111 31.24 8.43 -17.59
N LEU A 112 31.32 9.51 -18.37
CA LEU A 112 30.25 10.53 -18.42
C LEU A 112 29.04 10.16 -19.28
N SER A 113 29.01 9.00 -19.96
CA SER A 113 27.97 8.74 -20.98
C SER A 113 27.58 7.29 -21.23
N ARG A 114 28.34 6.28 -20.77
CA ARG A 114 27.97 4.88 -21.04
C ARG A 114 27.12 4.33 -19.91
N VAL A 115 25.81 4.41 -20.09
CA VAL A 115 24.83 3.68 -19.26
C VAL A 115 24.48 2.38 -19.94
N GLN A 116 24.69 1.26 -19.26
CA GLN A 116 24.25 -0.06 -19.69
C GLN A 116 23.15 -0.56 -18.76
N LEU A 117 22.06 -1.08 -19.35
CA LEU A 117 21.04 -1.82 -18.62
C LEU A 117 21.50 -3.27 -18.40
N LEU A 118 21.54 -3.72 -17.15
CA LEU A 118 22.08 -5.01 -16.77
C LEU A 118 20.98 -6.07 -16.74
N ARG A 119 21.14 -7.10 -17.58
CA ARG A 119 20.18 -8.21 -17.70
C ARG A 119 20.86 -9.54 -17.38
N PRO A 120 20.13 -10.53 -16.84
CA PRO A 120 20.66 -11.88 -16.72
C PRO A 120 21.26 -12.39 -18.04
N GLY A 121 22.51 -12.85 -18.02
CA GLY A 121 23.22 -13.33 -19.21
C GLY A 121 23.89 -12.26 -20.07
N SER A 122 23.74 -10.96 -19.78
CA SER A 122 24.48 -9.93 -20.51
C SER A 122 25.97 -9.99 -20.16
N LEU A 123 26.83 -10.27 -21.15
CA LEU A 123 28.28 -10.13 -21.06
C LEU A 123 28.63 -8.68 -20.72
N HIS A 124 29.00 -8.43 -19.47
CA HIS A 124 29.53 -7.13 -19.07
C HIS A 124 30.93 -6.96 -19.61
N LYS A 125 31.13 -5.88 -20.36
CA LYS A 125 32.39 -5.59 -21.05
C LYS A 125 33.23 -4.52 -20.35
N PHE A 126 32.73 -3.89 -19.29
CA PHE A 126 33.40 -2.81 -18.60
C PHE A 126 33.17 -2.85 -17.08
N ILE A 127 34.04 -2.17 -16.36
CA ILE A 127 34.00 -2.01 -14.90
C ILE A 127 33.15 -0.78 -14.59
N PRO A 128 32.05 -0.93 -13.82
CA PRO A 128 31.19 0.20 -13.50
C PRO A 128 31.91 1.18 -12.56
N GLU A 129 31.88 2.46 -12.91
CA GLU A 129 32.20 3.55 -11.99
C GLU A 129 31.01 3.82 -11.05
N GLU A 130 29.80 3.48 -11.50
CA GLU A 130 28.59 3.64 -10.72
C GLU A 130 27.53 2.59 -11.08
N ILE A 131 26.68 2.27 -10.11
CA ILE A 131 25.51 1.41 -10.27
C ILE A 131 24.26 2.14 -9.78
N LEU A 132 23.17 1.99 -10.53
CA LEU A 132 21.84 2.47 -10.21
C LEU A 132 20.89 1.29 -9.99
N ILE A 133 20.34 1.15 -8.78
CA ILE A 133 19.36 0.12 -8.44
C ILE A 133 17.99 0.78 -8.30
N HIS A 134 17.12 0.57 -9.28
CA HIS A 134 15.75 1.07 -9.24
C HIS A 134 14.81 0.00 -8.67
N GLY A 135 14.28 0.28 -7.49
CA GLY A 135 13.25 -0.53 -6.85
C GLY A 135 11.92 -0.48 -7.62
N ARG A 136 11.10 -1.52 -7.44
CA ARG A 136 9.70 -1.54 -7.87
C ARG A 136 8.80 -0.70 -6.94
N ASP A 137 9.35 -0.27 -5.81
CA ASP A 137 8.77 0.64 -4.81
C ASP A 137 9.20 2.11 -4.99
N PHE A 138 9.63 2.50 -6.20
CA PHE A 138 10.08 3.87 -6.55
C PHE A 138 11.37 4.35 -5.87
N ARG A 139 11.99 3.56 -5.00
CA ARG A 139 13.30 3.90 -4.42
C ARG A 139 14.41 3.74 -5.46
N LEU A 140 15.42 4.61 -5.37
CA LEU A 140 16.66 4.52 -6.13
C LEU A 140 17.84 4.44 -5.15
N LEU A 141 18.68 3.43 -5.33
CA LEU A 141 20.00 3.40 -4.71
C LEU A 141 21.07 3.64 -5.78
N ARG A 142 21.76 4.78 -5.66
CA ARG A 142 22.88 5.18 -6.51
C ARG A 142 24.18 4.98 -5.75
N VAL A 143 25.08 4.15 -6.28
CA VAL A 143 26.33 3.79 -5.63
C VAL A 143 27.49 4.01 -6.60
N GLY A 144 28.39 4.93 -6.24
CA GLY A 144 29.64 5.19 -6.93
C GLY A 144 30.80 4.38 -6.36
N PHE A 145 31.69 3.96 -7.25
CA PHE A 145 32.96 3.30 -6.95
C PHE A 145 34.07 4.30 -7.29
N GLU A 146 34.77 4.81 -6.30
CA GLU A 146 35.86 5.76 -6.54
C GLU A 146 36.99 5.17 -7.39
N ALA A 147 37.64 6.04 -8.17
CA ALA A 147 38.89 5.74 -8.85
C ALA A 147 40.01 5.54 -7.81
N GLY A 148 40.27 4.29 -7.43
CA GLY A 148 41.27 3.96 -6.41
C GLY A 148 41.60 2.47 -6.26
N GLY A 149 41.28 1.63 -7.26
CA GLY A 149 41.56 0.19 -7.23
C GLY A 149 40.41 -0.70 -6.75
N LEU A 150 39.19 -0.15 -6.57
CA LEU A 150 37.97 -0.93 -6.29
C LEU A 150 37.36 -1.58 -7.55
N GLU A 151 38.01 -1.42 -8.70
CA GLU A 151 37.57 -1.92 -9.99
C GLU A 151 37.17 -3.42 -9.98
N PRO A 152 37.97 -4.34 -9.39
CA PRO A 152 37.59 -5.75 -9.32
C PRO A 152 36.36 -5.99 -8.45
N GLN A 153 36.25 -5.31 -7.31
CA GLN A 153 35.14 -5.47 -6.36
C GLN A 153 33.85 -4.88 -6.92
N ALA A 154 33.91 -3.74 -7.61
CA ALA A 154 32.79 -3.13 -8.31
C ALA A 154 32.19 -4.12 -9.31
N PHE A 155 33.03 -4.71 -10.16
CA PHE A 155 32.60 -5.71 -11.12
C PHE A 155 32.02 -6.96 -10.43
N GLN A 156 32.70 -7.50 -9.40
CA GLN A 156 32.26 -8.68 -8.66
C GLN A 156 30.88 -8.50 -8.02
N VAL A 157 30.66 -7.38 -7.31
CA VAL A 157 29.36 -7.09 -6.68
C VAL A 157 28.27 -6.90 -7.72
N THR A 158 28.56 -6.16 -8.80
CA THR A 158 27.60 -5.98 -9.89
C THR A 158 27.15 -7.32 -10.45
N MET A 159 28.11 -8.22 -10.70
CA MET A 159 27.82 -9.54 -11.27
C MET A 159 27.07 -10.42 -10.28
N ALA A 160 27.42 -10.34 -8.99
CA ALA A 160 26.70 -11.03 -7.93
C ALA A 160 25.24 -10.58 -7.86
N ILE A 161 24.95 -9.28 -7.97
CA ILE A 161 23.57 -8.76 -7.99
C ILE A 161 22.81 -9.29 -9.21
N VAL A 162 23.41 -9.24 -10.40
CA VAL A 162 22.79 -9.74 -11.64
C VAL A 162 22.48 -11.24 -11.54
N GLN A 163 23.44 -12.03 -11.05
CA GLN A 163 23.30 -13.48 -10.89
C GLN A 163 22.29 -13.84 -9.80
N ALA A 164 22.35 -13.18 -8.64
CA ALA A 164 21.41 -13.42 -7.54
C ALA A 164 19.98 -13.07 -7.94
N ARG A 165 19.79 -11.99 -8.70
CA ARG A 165 18.49 -11.62 -9.27
C ARG A 165 17.99 -12.65 -10.28
N ALA A 166 18.87 -13.24 -11.08
CA ALA A 166 18.51 -14.28 -12.05
C ALA A 166 18.16 -15.61 -11.38
N GLN A 167 18.92 -15.99 -10.35
CA GLN A 167 18.70 -17.22 -9.55
C GLN A 167 17.49 -17.08 -8.62
N SER A 168 17.14 -15.85 -8.25
CA SER A 168 15.86 -15.48 -7.66
C SER A 168 14.74 -15.68 -8.69
N ASN A 169 14.54 -16.93 -9.14
CA ASN A 169 13.32 -17.33 -9.79
C ASN A 169 12.17 -16.96 -8.86
N GLN A 170 11.25 -16.13 -9.36
CA GLN A 170 10.21 -15.45 -8.59
C GLN A 170 9.33 -16.41 -7.77
N ALA A 171 9.29 -17.72 -8.07
CA ALA A 171 8.55 -18.69 -7.27
C ALA A 171 9.33 -19.22 -6.06
N GLN A 172 10.67 -19.33 -6.15
CA GLN A 172 11.49 -19.98 -5.11
C GLN A 172 11.80 -19.05 -3.93
N GLN A 173 12.06 -17.76 -4.14
CA GLN A 173 12.37 -16.84 -3.03
C GLN A 173 11.19 -16.60 -2.08
N TYR A 174 9.96 -16.77 -2.56
CA TYR A 174 8.78 -16.77 -1.69
C TYR A 174 8.68 -18.04 -0.82
N SER A 175 9.69 -18.94 -0.83
CA SER A 175 9.87 -19.95 0.22
C SER A 175 10.09 -19.32 1.61
N GLY A 176 10.29 -17.99 1.67
CA GLY A 176 10.26 -17.18 2.89
C GLY A 176 11.60 -17.18 3.58
N ILE A 177 12.14 -15.98 3.83
CA ILE A 177 13.16 -15.83 4.86
C ILE A 177 12.40 -15.94 6.17
N THR A 178 12.28 -17.14 6.72
CA THR A 178 11.61 -17.28 8.02
C THR A 178 12.53 -16.66 9.07
N LEU A 179 12.25 -15.42 9.47
CA LEU A 179 12.86 -14.72 10.61
C LEU A 179 12.66 -15.45 11.95
N SER A 180 12.10 -16.67 11.96
CA SER A 180 11.73 -17.46 13.15
C SER A 180 12.85 -17.60 14.18
N LYS A 181 14.12 -17.49 13.77
CA LYS A 181 15.27 -17.58 14.69
C LYS A 181 15.72 -16.25 15.29
N ALA A 182 15.38 -15.10 14.71
CA ALA A 182 15.79 -13.80 15.27
C ALA A 182 15.06 -13.50 16.59
N GLY A 183 13.85 -14.02 16.77
CA GLY A 183 13.02 -13.80 17.95
C GLY A 183 13.17 -14.83 19.07
N GLN A 184 14.36 -15.42 19.32
CA GLN A 184 14.60 -16.36 20.44
C GLN A 184 14.47 -15.74 21.86
N GLY A 185 13.57 -14.77 22.05
CA GLY A 185 12.92 -14.61 23.34
C GLY A 185 12.08 -15.86 23.60
N SER A 186 12.38 -16.60 24.68
CA SER A 186 11.74 -17.87 25.08
C SER A 186 10.21 -17.82 25.31
N GLY A 187 9.53 -16.72 24.99
CA GLY A 187 8.09 -16.54 25.15
C GLY A 187 7.33 -16.73 23.84
N SER A 188 6.20 -17.43 23.89
CA SER A 188 5.18 -17.40 22.84
C SER A 188 4.72 -15.95 22.61
N ARG A 189 5.37 -15.23 21.68
CA ARG A 189 5.01 -13.86 21.30
C ARG A 189 3.63 -13.91 20.63
N LYS A 190 2.60 -13.42 21.33
CA LYS A 190 1.28 -13.23 20.71
C LYS A 190 1.42 -12.18 19.61
N PRO A 191 0.80 -12.37 18.44
CA PRO A 191 0.83 -11.36 17.40
C PRO A 191 0.19 -10.06 17.91
N PRO A 192 0.66 -8.89 17.47
CA PRO A 192 0.19 -7.60 17.96
C PRO A 192 -1.28 -7.33 17.60
N ILE A 193 -1.80 -8.01 16.57
CA ILE A 193 -3.21 -8.00 16.18
C ILE A 193 -3.71 -9.44 15.91
N PRO A 194 -5.04 -9.70 15.95
CA PRO A 194 -5.60 -10.95 15.47
C PRO A 194 -5.29 -11.17 13.99
N LEU A 195 -4.66 -12.31 13.65
CA LEU A 195 -4.28 -12.63 12.26
C LEU A 195 -5.45 -13.19 11.43
N MET A 196 -6.62 -13.39 12.06
CA MET A 196 -7.84 -13.93 11.44
C MET A 196 -7.64 -15.36 10.90
N GLU A 197 -6.84 -16.17 11.59
CA GLU A 197 -6.52 -17.55 11.20
C GLU A 197 -7.31 -18.58 12.01
N THR A 198 -7.83 -18.19 13.17
CA THR A 198 -8.59 -19.05 14.09
C THR A 198 -10.06 -18.59 14.18
N ALA A 199 -10.98 -19.51 14.46
CA ALA A 199 -12.39 -19.14 14.66
C ALA A 199 -12.58 -18.14 15.81
N GLU A 200 -11.71 -18.16 16.82
CA GLU A 200 -11.71 -17.23 17.95
C GLU A 200 -11.39 -15.80 17.54
N ASP A 201 -10.44 -15.59 16.62
CA ASP A 201 -10.15 -14.27 16.05
C ASP A 201 -11.39 -13.69 15.36
N TRP A 202 -12.05 -14.51 14.53
CA TRP A 202 -13.26 -14.13 13.81
C TRP A 202 -14.44 -13.84 14.74
N GLU A 203 -14.60 -14.59 15.83
CA GLU A 203 -15.67 -14.36 16.81
C GLU A 203 -15.40 -13.09 17.64
N THR A 204 -14.13 -12.81 17.97
CA THR A 204 -13.71 -11.60 18.69
C THR A 204 -13.98 -10.35 17.85
N GLU A 205 -13.58 -10.36 16.58
CA GLU A 205 -13.86 -9.25 15.65
C GLU A 205 -15.36 -9.09 15.39
N ARG A 206 -16.14 -10.18 15.33
CA ARG A 206 -17.62 -10.10 15.20
C ARG A 206 -18.24 -9.37 16.40
N LYS A 207 -17.80 -9.72 17.61
CA LYS A 207 -18.27 -9.10 18.85
C LYS A 207 -17.89 -7.62 18.91
N LYS A 208 -16.68 -7.26 18.47
CA LYS A 208 -16.22 -5.87 18.37
C LYS A 208 -17.11 -5.02 17.48
N GLN A 209 -17.59 -5.57 16.36
CA GLN A 209 -18.51 -4.88 15.44
C GLN A 209 -19.99 -4.96 15.87
N ALA A 210 -20.31 -5.56 17.02
CA ALA A 210 -21.68 -5.80 17.48
C ALA A 210 -22.59 -6.53 16.46
N ALA A 211 -22.02 -7.33 15.56
CA ALA A 211 -22.72 -7.99 14.45
C ALA A 211 -23.54 -9.22 14.91
N ARG A 212 -24.56 -9.00 15.74
CA ARG A 212 -25.37 -10.05 16.40
C ARG A 212 -26.17 -10.92 15.42
N GLY A 213 -26.54 -10.37 14.25
CA GLY A 213 -27.24 -11.07 13.17
C GLY A 213 -26.37 -12.08 12.40
N TRP A 214 -25.07 -12.10 12.67
CA TRP A 214 -24.08 -12.88 11.94
C TRP A 214 -23.45 -13.96 12.84
N ARG A 215 -22.92 -15.02 12.24
CA ARG A 215 -22.17 -16.09 12.92
C ARG A 215 -20.91 -16.43 12.13
N VAL A 216 -19.88 -16.92 12.82
CA VAL A 216 -18.72 -17.53 12.17
C VAL A 216 -19.15 -18.87 11.56
N SER A 217 -18.89 -19.05 10.26
CA SER A 217 -19.08 -20.34 9.58
C SER A 217 -17.76 -21.10 9.49
N THR A 218 -17.83 -22.40 9.75
CA THR A 218 -16.71 -23.36 9.61
C THR A 218 -16.77 -24.12 8.30
N VAL A 219 -17.68 -23.73 7.39
CA VAL A 219 -17.91 -24.39 6.09
C VAL A 219 -16.64 -24.53 5.27
N ASN A 220 -15.68 -23.60 5.37
CA ASN A 220 -14.44 -23.63 4.60
C ASN A 220 -13.20 -23.93 5.45
N GLU A 221 -13.36 -24.49 6.66
CA GLU A 221 -12.25 -24.76 7.58
C GLU A 221 -11.16 -25.63 6.93
N ARG A 222 -11.58 -26.57 6.08
CA ARG A 222 -10.71 -27.47 5.30
C ARG A 222 -10.45 -26.99 3.87
N PHE A 223 -10.89 -25.78 3.52
CA PHE A 223 -10.79 -25.19 2.18
C PHE A 223 -11.47 -26.02 1.07
N ASP A 224 -12.50 -26.75 1.44
CA ASP A 224 -13.34 -27.60 0.58
C ASP A 224 -14.32 -26.81 -0.28
N VAL A 225 -14.76 -25.62 0.17
CA VAL A 225 -15.57 -24.71 -0.67
C VAL A 225 -14.69 -23.93 -1.63
N ALA A 226 -13.64 -23.28 -1.12
CA ALA A 226 -12.66 -22.59 -1.97
C ALA A 226 -11.33 -22.39 -1.25
N THR A 227 -10.24 -22.75 -1.91
CA THR A 227 -8.86 -22.47 -1.45
C THR A 227 -8.49 -20.99 -1.49
N SER A 228 -9.26 -20.18 -2.22
CA SER A 228 -9.12 -18.72 -2.26
C SER A 228 -9.79 -18.00 -1.08
N LEU A 229 -10.71 -18.66 -0.38
CA LEU A 229 -11.39 -18.08 0.80
C LEU A 229 -10.59 -18.32 2.09
N PRO A 230 -10.79 -17.49 3.14
CA PRO A 230 -10.33 -17.84 4.48
C PRO A 230 -11.02 -19.10 5.02
N ARG A 231 -10.41 -19.71 6.04
CA ARG A 231 -10.98 -20.86 6.76
C ARG A 231 -12.35 -20.56 7.36
N TYR A 232 -12.48 -19.35 7.88
CA TYR A 232 -13.67 -18.88 8.56
C TYR A 232 -14.07 -17.54 7.96
N PHE A 233 -15.37 -17.27 7.99
CA PHE A 233 -15.96 -16.01 7.57
C PHE A 233 -17.34 -15.88 8.18
N TRP A 234 -17.94 -14.70 8.10
CA TRP A 234 -19.25 -14.43 8.68
C TRP A 234 -20.38 -14.67 7.67
N VAL A 235 -21.40 -15.38 8.13
CA VAL A 235 -22.67 -15.62 7.43
C VAL A 235 -23.84 -15.25 8.33
N PRO A 236 -25.04 -14.94 7.79
CA PRO A 236 -26.23 -14.69 8.60
C PRO A 236 -26.53 -15.88 9.51
N ASN A 237 -26.89 -15.61 10.76
CA ASN A 237 -27.04 -16.64 11.78
C ASN A 237 -28.17 -17.64 11.51
N ARG A 238 -29.19 -17.24 10.73
CA ARG A 238 -30.35 -18.07 10.38
C ARG A 238 -30.09 -19.09 9.28
N ILE A 239 -28.99 -18.94 8.54
CA ILE A 239 -28.69 -19.77 7.37
C ILE A 239 -27.82 -20.95 7.81
N LEU A 240 -28.18 -22.16 7.39
CA LEU A 240 -27.45 -23.38 7.70
C LEU A 240 -26.19 -23.53 6.85
N ASP A 241 -25.17 -24.21 7.37
CA ASP A 241 -23.92 -24.42 6.64
C ASP A 241 -24.11 -25.21 5.32
N SER A 242 -25.13 -26.08 5.23
CA SER A 242 -25.52 -26.74 3.98
C SER A 242 -26.09 -25.78 2.95
N GLU A 243 -26.82 -24.74 3.36
CA GLU A 243 -27.34 -23.69 2.49
C GLU A 243 -26.21 -22.75 2.03
N VAL A 244 -25.28 -22.42 2.93
CA VAL A 244 -24.07 -21.65 2.57
C VAL A 244 -23.28 -22.36 1.47
N ARG A 245 -23.00 -23.66 1.63
CA ARG A 245 -22.27 -24.47 0.63
C ARG A 245 -22.96 -24.47 -0.73
N ARG A 246 -24.28 -24.68 -0.74
CA ARG A 246 -25.08 -24.66 -1.97
C ARG A 246 -25.04 -23.29 -2.64
N ALA A 247 -25.36 -22.23 -1.89
CA ALA A 247 -25.34 -20.87 -2.40
C ALA A 247 -23.97 -20.49 -3.00
N PHE A 248 -22.88 -20.81 -2.29
CA PHE A 248 -21.52 -20.45 -2.73
C PHE A 248 -21.11 -21.15 -4.03
N GLY A 249 -21.65 -22.35 -4.31
CA GLY A 249 -21.40 -23.08 -5.55
C GLY A 249 -21.80 -22.33 -6.82
N HIS A 250 -22.67 -21.31 -6.71
CA HIS A 250 -23.16 -20.51 -7.84
C HIS A 250 -22.38 -19.20 -8.06
N PHE A 251 -21.34 -18.95 -7.27
CA PHE A 251 -20.48 -17.77 -7.40
C PHE A 251 -19.09 -18.16 -7.94
N HIS A 252 -18.48 -17.27 -8.69
CA HIS A 252 -17.15 -17.49 -9.23
C HIS A 252 -16.14 -17.78 -8.10
N GLN A 253 -15.34 -18.84 -8.29
CA GLN A 253 -14.38 -19.34 -7.29
C GLN A 253 -15.01 -19.69 -5.93
N GLY A 254 -16.31 -20.01 -5.89
CA GLY A 254 -17.01 -20.34 -4.65
C GLY A 254 -17.17 -19.14 -3.71
N ARG A 255 -16.90 -17.91 -4.17
CA ARG A 255 -16.85 -16.70 -3.32
C ARG A 255 -18.24 -16.07 -3.18
N GLY A 256 -19.17 -16.74 -2.50
CA GLY A 256 -20.52 -16.21 -2.25
C GLY A 256 -20.59 -14.99 -1.31
N PRO A 257 -21.79 -14.50 -0.96
CA PRO A 257 -21.97 -13.33 -0.10
C PRO A 257 -21.49 -13.58 1.33
N ARG A 258 -20.65 -12.68 1.84
CA ARG A 258 -20.10 -12.69 3.20
C ARG A 258 -20.12 -11.29 3.77
N LEU A 259 -20.32 -11.16 5.09
CA LEU A 259 -20.15 -9.88 5.77
C LEU A 259 -18.69 -9.46 5.75
N SER A 260 -18.47 -8.20 5.39
CA SER A 260 -17.20 -7.52 5.52
C SER A 260 -17.22 -6.54 6.69
N TRP A 261 -18.33 -5.81 6.86
CA TRP A 261 -18.51 -4.86 7.96
C TRP A 261 -19.97 -4.66 8.34
N HIS A 262 -20.25 -4.65 9.65
CA HIS A 262 -21.53 -4.24 10.22
C HIS A 262 -21.46 -2.78 10.66
N HIS A 263 -22.26 -1.92 10.05
CA HIS A 263 -22.33 -0.51 10.43
C HIS A 263 -23.14 -0.34 11.73
N PRO A 264 -22.70 0.51 12.69
CA PRO A 264 -23.46 0.77 13.92
C PRO A 264 -24.90 1.24 13.71
N GLY A 265 -25.19 1.87 12.56
CA GLY A 265 -26.55 2.22 12.17
C GLY A 265 -27.43 1.04 11.76
N GLY A 266 -26.91 -0.20 11.73
CA GLY A 266 -27.65 -1.44 11.49
C GLY A 266 -27.49 -2.04 10.09
N SER A 267 -26.94 -1.31 9.13
CA SER A 267 -26.68 -1.79 7.78
C SER A 267 -25.52 -2.77 7.71
N ASP A 268 -25.54 -3.64 6.71
CA ASP A 268 -24.48 -4.61 6.47
C ASP A 268 -23.81 -4.38 5.11
N LEU A 269 -22.48 -4.30 5.12
CA LEU A 269 -21.65 -4.28 3.92
C LEU A 269 -21.14 -5.70 3.64
N LEU A 270 -21.58 -6.26 2.52
CA LEU A 270 -21.22 -7.59 2.07
C LEU A 270 -20.29 -7.53 0.87
N ARG A 271 -19.53 -8.61 0.68
CA ARG A 271 -18.69 -8.84 -0.51
C ARG A 271 -19.03 -10.19 -1.15
N CYS A 272 -19.10 -10.24 -2.47
CA CYS A 272 -19.27 -11.48 -3.21
C CYS A 272 -18.60 -11.43 -4.59
N GLY A 273 -18.31 -12.62 -5.11
CA GLY A 273 -17.90 -12.85 -6.49
C GLY A 273 -19.07 -12.57 -7.46
N GLY A 274 -18.76 -12.55 -8.75
CA GLY A 274 -19.80 -12.58 -9.78
C GLY A 274 -20.51 -13.93 -9.79
N PHE A 275 -21.77 -13.94 -10.25
CA PHE A 275 -22.48 -15.19 -10.50
C PHE A 275 -21.75 -16.01 -11.57
N TYR A 276 -21.65 -17.32 -11.36
CA TYR A 276 -21.04 -18.23 -12.33
C TYR A 276 -21.98 -18.37 -13.54
N THR A 277 -21.52 -17.97 -14.73
CA THR A 277 -22.37 -17.84 -15.92
C THR A 277 -23.00 -19.15 -16.38
N ALA A 278 -22.34 -20.29 -16.15
CA ALA A 278 -22.86 -21.62 -16.49
C ALA A 278 -23.62 -22.30 -15.34
N SER A 279 -23.93 -21.56 -14.27
CA SER A 279 -24.72 -22.04 -13.15
C SER A 279 -26.19 -22.13 -13.54
N ASP A 280 -26.84 -23.24 -13.19
CA ASP A 280 -28.30 -23.44 -13.29
C ASP A 280 -28.83 -23.89 -11.92
N PRO A 281 -29.07 -22.96 -10.99
CA PRO A 281 -29.46 -23.29 -9.63
C PRO A 281 -30.90 -23.80 -9.58
N ASN A 282 -31.13 -24.85 -8.81
CA ASN A 282 -32.48 -25.30 -8.52
C ASN A 282 -33.23 -24.29 -7.62
N LYS A 283 -34.53 -24.51 -7.39
CA LYS A 283 -35.37 -23.59 -6.58
C LYS A 283 -34.87 -23.40 -5.15
N GLU A 284 -34.28 -24.42 -4.53
CA GLU A 284 -33.76 -24.32 -3.17
C GLU A 284 -32.48 -23.50 -3.13
N ASP A 285 -31.61 -23.69 -4.12
CA ASP A 285 -30.36 -22.96 -4.25
C ASP A 285 -30.62 -21.48 -4.52
N ILE A 286 -31.59 -21.16 -5.39
CA ILE A 286 -32.04 -19.78 -5.61
C ILE A 286 -32.48 -19.14 -4.29
N ARG A 287 -33.30 -19.85 -3.49
CA ARG A 287 -33.74 -19.37 -2.17
C ARG A 287 -32.55 -19.17 -1.23
N ALA A 288 -31.58 -20.08 -1.21
CA ALA A 288 -30.40 -19.97 -0.37
C ALA A 288 -29.54 -18.75 -0.76
N VAL A 289 -29.34 -18.51 -2.07
CA VAL A 289 -28.64 -17.34 -2.59
C VAL A 289 -29.36 -16.05 -2.21
N GLU A 290 -30.68 -15.99 -2.37
CA GLU A 290 -31.49 -14.82 -2.01
C GLU A 290 -31.41 -14.51 -0.51
N LEU A 291 -31.51 -15.53 0.35
CA LEU A 291 -31.38 -15.37 1.80
C LEU A 291 -29.97 -14.86 2.19
N MET A 292 -28.93 -15.37 1.51
CA MET A 292 -27.55 -14.94 1.73
C MET A 292 -27.34 -13.47 1.35
N LEU A 293 -27.89 -13.04 0.21
CA LEU A 293 -27.78 -11.66 -0.27
C LEU A 293 -28.60 -10.69 0.59
N GLN A 294 -29.81 -11.08 1.00
CA GLN A 294 -30.66 -10.27 1.87
C GLN A 294 -30.04 -10.06 3.24
N ALA A 295 -29.31 -11.05 3.77
CA ALA A 295 -28.76 -11.03 5.13
C ALA A 295 -29.78 -10.61 6.20
N GLY A 296 -31.06 -10.93 5.98
CA GLY A 296 -32.18 -10.57 6.83
C GLY A 296 -32.76 -9.16 6.64
N HIS A 297 -32.16 -8.33 5.79
CA HIS A 297 -32.69 -7.02 5.42
C HIS A 297 -33.72 -7.14 4.29
N SER A 298 -34.73 -6.26 4.30
CA SER A 298 -35.75 -6.20 3.26
C SER A 298 -35.36 -5.31 2.07
N ASP A 299 -34.40 -4.40 2.28
CA ASP A 299 -33.83 -3.55 1.23
C ASP A 299 -32.39 -4.00 0.93
N VAL A 300 -32.11 -4.22 -0.36
CA VAL A 300 -30.82 -4.72 -0.81
C VAL A 300 -30.31 -3.89 -1.98
N VAL A 301 -29.07 -3.44 -1.90
CA VAL A 301 -28.39 -2.72 -2.97
C VAL A 301 -27.20 -3.55 -3.44
N LEU A 302 -27.27 -4.07 -4.67
CA LEU A 302 -26.17 -4.70 -5.35
C LEU A 302 -25.33 -3.62 -6.03
N VAL A 303 -24.05 -3.52 -5.68
CA VAL A 303 -23.11 -2.56 -6.25
C VAL A 303 -22.24 -3.27 -7.27
N ASP A 304 -22.43 -2.94 -8.54
CA ASP A 304 -21.52 -3.39 -9.59
C ASP A 304 -20.24 -2.55 -9.55
N THR A 305 -19.12 -3.23 -9.31
CA THR A 305 -17.79 -2.62 -9.25
C THR A 305 -17.06 -2.65 -10.59
N MET A 306 -17.52 -3.46 -11.55
CA MET A 306 -16.81 -3.72 -12.82
C MET A 306 -17.07 -2.65 -13.88
N ASP A 307 -18.18 -1.92 -13.77
CA ASP A 307 -18.66 -0.99 -14.79
C ASP A 307 -18.01 0.40 -14.73
N GLU A 308 -17.64 0.87 -13.53
CA GLU A 308 -17.09 2.22 -13.30
C GLU A 308 -15.60 2.23 -12.95
N LEU A 309 -15.09 1.15 -12.36
CA LEU A 309 -13.71 1.07 -11.88
C LEU A 309 -12.79 0.48 -12.97
N PRO A 310 -11.48 0.78 -12.93
CA PRO A 310 -10.53 0.25 -13.90
C PRO A 310 -10.43 -1.27 -13.86
N SER A 311 -10.18 -1.90 -15.01
CA SER A 311 -9.77 -3.30 -15.04
C SER A 311 -8.38 -3.46 -14.43
N LEU A 312 -8.02 -4.68 -14.01
CA LEU A 312 -6.68 -4.98 -13.49
C LEU A 312 -5.57 -4.62 -14.50
N ALA A 313 -5.82 -4.86 -15.79
CA ALA A 313 -4.88 -4.52 -16.86
C ALA A 313 -4.69 -2.99 -16.98
N ASP A 314 -5.77 -2.22 -16.81
CA ASP A 314 -5.71 -0.76 -16.81
C ASP A 314 -4.91 -0.23 -15.61
N VAL A 315 -5.15 -0.77 -14.42
CA VAL A 315 -4.39 -0.41 -13.20
C VAL A 315 -2.90 -0.66 -13.40
N GLN A 316 -2.53 -1.81 -13.97
CA GLN A 316 -1.13 -2.15 -14.25
C GLN A 316 -0.50 -1.23 -15.28
N LEU A 317 -1.21 -0.95 -16.39
CA LEU A 317 -0.71 -0.06 -17.43
C LEU A 317 -0.50 1.36 -16.88
N ALA A 318 -1.45 1.88 -16.10
CA ALA A 318 -1.32 3.18 -15.44
C ALA A 318 -0.13 3.23 -14.49
N HIS A 319 0.08 2.18 -13.68
CA HIS A 319 1.23 2.08 -12.80
C HIS A 319 2.56 2.07 -13.56
N LEU A 320 2.67 1.30 -14.65
CA LEU A 320 3.90 1.25 -15.46
C LEU A 320 4.22 2.61 -16.09
N ARG A 321 3.20 3.33 -16.56
CA ARG A 321 3.36 4.69 -17.09
C ARG A 321 3.79 5.68 -16.00
N LEU A 322 3.13 5.64 -14.83
CA LEU A 322 3.50 6.47 -13.69
C LEU A 322 4.94 6.22 -13.28
N ARG A 323 5.34 4.95 -13.18
CA ARG A 323 6.71 4.59 -12.82
C ARG A 323 7.73 5.09 -13.84
N ALA A 324 7.46 4.95 -15.14
CA ALA A 324 8.33 5.48 -16.18
C ALA A 324 8.51 7.00 -16.09
N LEU A 325 7.43 7.73 -15.78
CA LEU A 325 7.44 9.18 -15.59
C LEU A 325 8.22 9.62 -14.33
N CYS A 326 8.13 8.83 -13.25
CA CYS A 326 8.75 9.15 -11.98
C CYS A 326 10.25 8.82 -11.89
N LEU A 327 10.80 8.08 -12.86
CA LEU A 327 12.25 7.82 -12.93
C LEU A 327 13.03 9.15 -13.02
N PRO A 328 14.20 9.27 -12.35
CA PRO A 328 15.06 10.47 -12.47
C PRO A 328 15.39 10.82 -13.92
N ASP A 329 15.69 9.81 -14.74
CA ASP A 329 16.06 9.97 -16.16
C ASP A 329 14.85 10.07 -17.11
N SER A 330 13.68 10.47 -16.59
CA SER A 330 12.50 10.71 -17.43
C SER A 330 12.83 11.76 -18.51
N SER A 331 12.61 11.40 -19.77
CA SER A 331 12.83 12.28 -20.93
C SER A 331 11.75 13.35 -21.11
N VAL A 332 10.74 13.37 -20.25
CA VAL A 332 9.63 14.33 -20.33
C VAL A 332 10.11 15.72 -19.89
N ALA A 333 9.91 16.70 -20.76
CA ALA A 333 10.23 18.10 -20.46
C ALA A 333 9.36 18.63 -19.30
N GLU A 334 9.92 19.52 -18.47
CA GLU A 334 9.28 20.00 -17.24
C GLU A 334 7.90 20.66 -17.49
N ASP A 335 7.77 21.41 -18.58
CA ASP A 335 6.53 22.08 -19.03
C ASP A 335 5.41 21.09 -19.39
N LYS A 336 5.76 19.86 -19.75
CA LYS A 336 4.82 18.80 -20.15
C LYS A 336 4.59 17.76 -19.05
N TRP A 337 5.25 17.90 -17.90
CA TRP A 337 5.25 16.87 -16.88
C TRP A 337 3.85 16.59 -16.31
N LEU A 338 3.05 17.63 -16.06
CA LEU A 338 1.68 17.49 -15.56
C LEU A 338 0.76 16.82 -16.60
N SER A 339 0.88 17.17 -17.87
CA SER A 339 0.13 16.52 -18.95
C SER A 339 0.53 15.04 -19.10
N ALA A 340 1.81 14.72 -18.95
CA ALA A 340 2.28 13.34 -18.95
C ALA A 340 1.74 12.56 -17.73
N LEU A 341 1.65 13.20 -16.56
CA LEU A 341 1.06 12.62 -15.35
C LEU A 341 -0.42 12.30 -15.57
N GLU A 342 -1.21 13.22 -16.12
CA GLU A 342 -2.61 12.97 -16.50
C GLU A 342 -2.71 11.81 -17.50
N GLY A 343 -1.80 11.73 -18.48
CA GLY A 343 -1.72 10.64 -19.45
C GLY A 343 -1.44 9.24 -18.86
N THR A 344 -0.97 9.17 -17.61
CA THR A 344 -0.84 7.89 -16.89
C THR A 344 -2.19 7.32 -16.47
N ARG A 345 -3.21 8.17 -16.28
CA ARG A 345 -4.53 7.83 -15.71
C ARG A 345 -4.52 7.28 -14.28
N TRP A 346 -3.36 7.24 -13.61
CA TRP A 346 -3.26 6.70 -12.26
C TRP A 346 -4.15 7.48 -11.27
N LEU A 347 -4.05 8.81 -11.30
CA LEU A 347 -4.86 9.66 -10.42
C LEU A 347 -6.36 9.62 -10.78
N ASP A 348 -6.72 9.34 -12.03
CA ASP A 348 -8.13 9.13 -12.40
C ASP A 348 -8.70 7.87 -11.74
N TYR A 349 -7.90 6.83 -11.58
CA TYR A 349 -8.31 5.62 -10.88
C TYR A 349 -8.40 5.83 -9.37
N VAL A 350 -7.50 6.61 -8.78
CA VAL A 350 -7.62 7.05 -7.38
C VAL A 350 -8.95 7.80 -7.18
N ARG A 351 -9.28 8.74 -8.09
CA ARG A 351 -10.54 9.49 -8.07
C ARG A 351 -11.76 8.58 -8.18
N ALA A 352 -11.75 7.63 -9.13
CA ALA A 352 -12.86 6.70 -9.35
C ALA A 352 -13.10 5.83 -8.11
N CYS A 353 -12.04 5.32 -7.48
CA CYS A 353 -12.12 4.56 -6.24
C CYS A 353 -12.69 5.37 -5.08
N LEU A 354 -12.19 6.58 -4.85
CA LEU A 354 -12.68 7.47 -3.78
C LEU A 354 -14.14 7.88 -3.97
N ARG A 355 -14.53 8.22 -5.21
CA ARG A 355 -15.92 8.51 -5.55
C ARG A 355 -16.82 7.33 -5.23
N LYS A 356 -16.52 6.15 -5.79
CA LYS A 356 -17.34 4.95 -5.59
C LYS A 356 -17.44 4.56 -4.11
N ALA A 357 -16.34 4.68 -3.36
CA ALA A 357 -16.34 4.44 -1.91
C ALA A 357 -17.23 5.45 -1.15
N SER A 358 -17.16 6.74 -1.50
CA SER A 358 -18.04 7.78 -0.94
C SER A 358 -19.52 7.45 -1.19
N ASP A 359 -19.86 7.05 -2.40
CA ASP A 359 -21.22 6.69 -2.80
C ASP A 359 -21.74 5.50 -1.98
N ILE A 360 -20.91 4.45 -1.84
CA ILE A 360 -21.21 3.28 -1.03
C ILE A 360 -21.36 3.65 0.45
N SER A 361 -20.51 4.54 0.98
CA SER A 361 -20.63 5.02 2.37
C SER A 361 -21.96 5.72 2.62
N VAL A 362 -22.47 6.50 1.67
CA VAL A 362 -23.81 7.10 1.76
C VAL A 362 -24.90 6.01 1.74
N LEU A 363 -24.78 5.00 0.87
CA LEU A 363 -25.73 3.89 0.82
C LEU A 363 -25.78 3.09 2.14
N VAL A 364 -24.62 2.83 2.74
CA VAL A 364 -24.51 2.08 4.00
C VAL A 364 -25.02 2.89 5.20
N THR A 365 -24.74 4.19 5.24
CA THR A 365 -25.05 5.01 6.42
C THR A 365 -26.47 5.58 6.43
N SER A 366 -27.08 5.81 5.28
CA SER A 366 -28.36 6.53 5.21
C SER A 366 -29.57 5.72 5.70
N ARG A 367 -29.56 4.38 5.58
CA ARG A 367 -30.66 3.51 6.04
C ARG A 367 -30.16 2.09 6.29
N VAL A 368 -30.81 1.39 7.23
CA VAL A 368 -30.63 -0.04 7.50
C VAL A 368 -30.96 -0.87 6.25
N ARG A 369 -29.92 -1.44 5.64
CA ARG A 369 -30.04 -2.29 4.44
C ARG A 369 -28.81 -3.18 4.27
N SER A 370 -28.87 -4.10 3.30
CA SER A 370 -27.67 -4.79 2.81
C SER A 370 -27.11 -4.09 1.58
N VAL A 371 -25.82 -3.74 1.62
CA VAL A 371 -25.07 -3.21 0.48
C VAL A 371 -24.03 -4.25 0.08
N ILE A 372 -24.08 -4.72 -1.16
CA ILE A 372 -23.32 -5.90 -1.60
C ILE A 372 -22.36 -5.48 -2.70
N LEU A 373 -21.06 -5.55 -2.43
CA LEU A 373 -20.03 -5.30 -3.43
C LEU A 373 -19.83 -6.55 -4.27
N GLN A 374 -20.12 -6.44 -5.57
CA GLN A 374 -19.93 -7.53 -6.51
C GLN A 374 -18.80 -7.21 -7.50
N GLU A 375 -17.80 -8.07 -7.50
CA GLU A 375 -16.67 -8.10 -8.43
C GLU A 375 -16.56 -9.52 -8.96
N ARG A 376 -16.15 -9.73 -10.22
CA ARG A 376 -16.07 -11.10 -10.80
C ARG A 376 -15.36 -12.10 -9.88
N GLY A 377 -14.23 -11.72 -9.29
CA GLY A 377 -13.41 -12.61 -8.46
C GLY A 377 -13.40 -12.29 -6.96
N ASP A 378 -14.02 -11.21 -6.49
CA ASP A 378 -14.00 -10.73 -5.09
C ASP A 378 -12.62 -10.84 -4.40
N ARG A 379 -11.59 -10.29 -5.03
CA ARG A 379 -10.21 -10.41 -4.52
C ARG A 379 -9.40 -9.15 -4.64
N ASP A 380 -9.90 -8.13 -5.33
CA ASP A 380 -9.16 -6.93 -5.65
C ASP A 380 -9.98 -5.70 -5.25
N LEU A 381 -10.81 -5.18 -6.16
CA LEU A 381 -11.47 -3.89 -5.96
C LEU A 381 -12.54 -3.92 -4.87
N ASN A 382 -13.19 -5.07 -4.64
CA ASN A 382 -14.11 -5.22 -3.52
C ASN A 382 -13.41 -4.99 -2.16
N GLY A 383 -12.16 -5.45 -2.01
CA GLY A 383 -11.38 -5.25 -0.78
C GLY A 383 -10.94 -3.80 -0.61
N LEU A 384 -10.56 -3.17 -1.71
CA LEU A 384 -10.27 -1.73 -1.76
C LEU A 384 -11.49 -0.91 -1.32
N LEU A 385 -12.63 -1.10 -1.97
CA LEU A 385 -13.84 -0.34 -1.68
C LEU A 385 -14.34 -0.60 -0.27
N SER A 386 -14.37 -1.85 0.18
CA SER A 386 -14.81 -2.16 1.54
C SER A 386 -13.90 -1.50 2.59
N SER A 387 -12.59 -1.51 2.37
CA SER A 387 -11.63 -0.86 3.26
C SER A 387 -11.85 0.65 3.29
N LEU A 388 -12.02 1.30 2.13
CA LEU A 388 -12.28 2.74 2.07
C LEU A 388 -13.61 3.12 2.72
N VAL A 389 -14.69 2.38 2.47
CA VAL A 389 -16.01 2.63 3.09
C VAL A 389 -15.91 2.60 4.62
N GLN A 390 -15.16 1.64 5.16
CA GLN A 390 -14.91 1.55 6.60
C GLN A 390 -14.08 2.73 7.11
N LEU A 391 -13.04 3.15 6.38
CA LEU A 391 -12.25 4.33 6.76
C LEU A 391 -13.07 5.64 6.71
N LEU A 392 -13.97 5.77 5.74
CA LEU A 392 -14.84 6.94 5.63
C LEU A 392 -15.89 6.98 6.76
N SER A 393 -16.37 5.82 7.21
CA SER A 393 -17.56 5.74 8.06
C SER A 393 -17.29 5.36 9.52
N ALA A 394 -16.15 4.72 9.82
CA ALA A 394 -15.83 4.19 11.15
C ALA A 394 -14.50 4.79 11.67
N PRO A 395 -14.53 5.65 12.71
CA PRO A 395 -13.34 6.21 13.30
C PRO A 395 -12.35 5.16 13.82
N GLU A 396 -12.83 4.03 14.30
CA GLU A 396 -11.99 2.95 14.82
C GLU A 396 -11.04 2.42 13.73
N ALA A 397 -11.45 2.46 12.46
CA ALA A 397 -10.61 2.06 11.33
C ALA A 397 -9.46 3.03 11.02
N ARG A 398 -9.52 4.27 11.52
CA ARG A 398 -8.52 5.33 11.30
C ARG A 398 -7.42 5.35 12.36
N THR A 399 -7.56 4.51 13.39
CA THR A 399 -6.50 4.24 14.38
C THR A 399 -5.39 3.38 13.77
N LEU A 400 -4.18 3.40 14.34
CA LEU A 400 -3.08 2.53 13.93
C LEU A 400 -3.49 1.06 14.06
N PHE A 401 -4.06 0.67 15.20
CA PHE A 401 -4.50 -0.70 15.44
C PHE A 401 -5.64 -1.09 14.48
N GLY A 402 -6.64 -0.21 14.34
CA GLY A 402 -7.81 -0.48 13.49
C GLY A 402 -7.47 -0.58 12.01
N PHE A 403 -6.56 0.24 11.50
CA PHE A 403 -6.09 0.12 10.12
C PHE A 403 -5.32 -1.17 9.89
N GLN A 404 -4.46 -1.59 10.82
CA GLN A 404 -3.78 -2.88 10.73
C GLN A 404 -4.76 -4.05 10.74
N SER A 405 -5.76 -4.04 11.65
CA SER A 405 -6.84 -5.03 11.67
C SER A 405 -7.64 -5.04 10.37
N LEU A 406 -7.93 -3.86 9.80
CA LEU A 406 -8.66 -3.72 8.53
C LEU A 406 -7.87 -4.34 7.38
N VAL A 407 -6.59 -4.00 7.22
CA VAL A 407 -5.73 -4.59 6.18
C VAL A 407 -5.60 -6.10 6.36
N GLN A 408 -5.41 -6.56 7.59
CA GLN A 408 -5.33 -7.99 7.90
C GLN A 408 -6.61 -8.72 7.51
N ARG A 409 -7.79 -8.16 7.80
CA ARG A 409 -9.09 -8.78 7.47
C ARG A 409 -9.41 -8.70 5.98
N GLU A 410 -9.43 -7.51 5.41
CA GLU A 410 -9.99 -7.23 4.08
C GLU A 410 -9.05 -7.60 2.92
N TRP A 411 -7.76 -7.75 3.20
CA TRP A 411 -6.74 -8.08 2.20
C TRP A 411 -6.08 -9.42 2.48
N VAL A 412 -5.44 -9.57 3.64
CA VAL A 412 -4.61 -10.75 3.95
C VAL A 412 -5.49 -11.98 4.15
N ALA A 413 -6.49 -11.90 5.04
CA ALA A 413 -7.39 -12.99 5.36
C ALA A 413 -8.40 -13.24 4.23
N ALA A 414 -8.94 -12.17 3.63
CA ALA A 414 -9.83 -12.28 2.48
C ALA A 414 -9.19 -12.95 1.24
N GLY A 415 -7.86 -13.03 1.17
CA GLY A 415 -7.15 -13.73 0.10
C GLY A 415 -6.90 -12.86 -1.13
N HIS A 416 -6.52 -11.60 -0.94
CA HIS A 416 -5.98 -10.78 -2.02
C HIS A 416 -4.72 -11.44 -2.58
N PRO A 417 -4.61 -11.64 -3.91
CA PRO A 417 -3.55 -12.43 -4.51
C PRO A 417 -2.22 -11.67 -4.62
N PHE A 418 -1.63 -11.27 -3.48
CA PHE A 418 -0.40 -10.45 -3.41
C PHE A 418 0.72 -10.97 -4.32
N LEU A 419 1.06 -12.27 -4.23
CA LEU A 419 2.13 -12.85 -5.05
C LEU A 419 1.87 -12.70 -6.55
N THR A 420 0.63 -12.91 -6.99
CA THR A 420 0.22 -12.75 -8.41
C THR A 420 0.25 -11.27 -8.81
N ARG A 421 -0.32 -10.41 -7.97
CA ARG A 421 -0.48 -8.97 -8.22
C ARG A 421 0.84 -8.21 -8.21
N LEU A 422 1.85 -8.72 -7.53
CA LEU A 422 3.22 -8.22 -7.53
C LEU A 422 4.08 -8.78 -8.67
N GLY A 423 3.50 -9.63 -9.52
CA GLY A 423 4.16 -10.23 -10.69
C GLY A 423 5.08 -11.39 -10.33
N GLY A 424 4.89 -12.05 -9.17
CA GLY A 424 5.74 -13.16 -8.73
C GLY A 424 5.40 -14.52 -9.33
N THR A 425 4.24 -14.65 -9.99
CA THR A 425 3.83 -15.88 -10.69
C THR A 425 4.20 -15.89 -12.17
N GLY A 426 4.69 -14.77 -12.72
CA GLY A 426 4.86 -14.57 -14.16
C GLY A 426 3.55 -14.52 -14.96
N ALA A 427 2.39 -14.55 -14.30
CA ALA A 427 1.08 -14.48 -14.93
C ALA A 427 0.76 -13.06 -15.43
N SER A 428 -0.09 -12.95 -16.45
CA SER A 428 -0.54 -11.68 -17.05
C SER A 428 -1.50 -10.85 -16.16
N GLU A 429 -1.64 -11.18 -14.88
CA GLU A 429 -2.55 -10.52 -13.94
C GLU A 429 -1.81 -9.68 -12.87
N GLU A 430 -0.60 -9.22 -13.17
CA GLU A 430 0.08 -8.21 -12.33
C GLU A 430 -0.77 -6.94 -12.30
N ALA A 431 -1.04 -6.40 -11.11
CA ALA A 431 -1.76 -5.13 -10.92
C ALA A 431 -1.58 -4.66 -9.47
N PRO A 432 -1.01 -3.47 -9.20
CA PRO A 432 -0.71 -3.01 -7.85
C PRO A 432 -1.94 -2.41 -7.15
N VAL A 433 -3.01 -3.19 -7.04
CA VAL A 433 -4.29 -2.76 -6.45
C VAL A 433 -4.13 -2.32 -4.99
N PHE A 434 -3.25 -2.98 -4.23
CA PHE A 434 -2.96 -2.57 -2.86
C PHE A 434 -2.27 -1.19 -2.78
N LEU A 435 -1.38 -0.86 -3.73
CA LEU A 435 -0.80 0.49 -3.81
C LEU A 435 -1.86 1.54 -4.21
N LEU A 436 -2.78 1.19 -5.12
CA LEU A 436 -3.90 2.07 -5.47
C LEU A 436 -4.77 2.36 -4.23
N PHE A 437 -5.02 1.35 -3.40
CA PHE A 437 -5.67 1.52 -2.10
C PHE A 437 -4.88 2.45 -1.18
N LEU A 438 -3.58 2.20 -0.99
CA LEU A 438 -2.75 3.05 -0.12
C LEU A 438 -2.69 4.51 -0.59
N ASP A 439 -2.69 4.76 -1.90
CA ASP A 439 -2.80 6.12 -2.45
C ASP A 439 -4.15 6.75 -2.08
N CYS A 440 -5.27 6.02 -2.27
CA CYS A 440 -6.58 6.51 -1.83
C CYS A 440 -6.59 6.86 -0.33
N VAL A 441 -5.99 6.03 0.52
CA VAL A 441 -5.87 6.32 1.98
C VAL A 441 -5.00 7.55 2.21
N TRP A 442 -3.90 7.72 1.48
CA TRP A 442 -3.09 8.92 1.57
C TRP A 442 -3.87 10.17 1.16
N GLN A 443 -4.72 10.11 0.13
CA GLN A 443 -5.62 11.23 -0.21
C GLN A 443 -6.56 11.58 0.95
N LEU A 444 -7.12 10.58 1.64
CA LEU A 444 -7.96 10.80 2.82
C LEU A 444 -7.17 11.44 3.97
N LEU A 445 -5.96 10.95 4.24
CA LEU A 445 -5.07 11.52 5.26
C LEU A 445 -4.74 12.99 4.98
N GLN A 446 -4.55 13.37 3.70
CA GLN A 446 -4.29 14.76 3.31
C GLN A 446 -5.51 15.67 3.47
N GLN A 447 -6.71 15.14 3.27
CA GLN A 447 -7.96 15.91 3.34
C GLN A 447 -8.53 16.00 4.76
N PHE A 448 -8.29 14.97 5.58
CA PHE A 448 -8.82 14.84 6.94
C PHE A 448 -7.69 14.53 7.94
N PRO A 449 -6.64 15.36 8.05
CA PRO A 449 -5.47 15.03 8.85
C PRO A 449 -5.78 14.85 10.34
N ALA A 450 -6.82 15.49 10.88
CA ALA A 450 -7.19 15.35 12.30
C ALA A 450 -7.89 14.01 12.60
N ASP A 451 -8.43 13.33 11.60
CA ASP A 451 -9.24 12.11 11.75
C ASP A 451 -8.42 10.82 11.73
N PHE A 452 -7.14 10.87 11.38
CA PHE A 452 -6.29 9.69 11.21
C PHE A 452 -5.13 9.67 12.19
N GLU A 453 -5.03 8.62 13.00
CA GLU A 453 -3.97 8.45 14.00
C GLU A 453 -2.62 8.17 13.36
N PHE A 454 -2.62 7.55 12.18
CA PHE A 454 -1.39 7.18 11.49
C PHE A 454 -0.94 8.24 10.49
N SER A 455 0.37 8.36 10.32
CA SER A 455 1.00 9.28 9.37
C SER A 455 1.23 8.64 8.00
N GLU A 456 1.71 9.42 7.03
CA GLU A 456 2.12 8.86 5.74
C GLU A 456 3.32 7.90 5.86
N PHE A 457 4.19 8.06 6.88
CA PHE A 457 5.35 7.17 7.07
C PHE A 457 4.92 5.74 7.34
N PHE A 458 3.81 5.55 8.06
CA PHE A 458 3.20 4.25 8.27
C PHE A 458 2.72 3.63 6.95
N LEU A 459 2.05 4.41 6.09
CA LEU A 459 1.60 3.93 4.78
C LEU A 459 2.77 3.56 3.86
N LEU A 460 3.85 4.35 3.90
CA LEU A 460 5.08 4.08 3.16
C LEU A 460 5.76 2.80 3.66
N ALA A 461 5.85 2.62 4.98
CA ALA A 461 6.40 1.40 5.59
C ALA A 461 5.59 0.16 5.19
N LEU A 462 4.26 0.27 5.15
CA LEU A 462 3.38 -0.80 4.73
C LEU A 462 3.55 -1.13 3.24
N HIS A 463 3.61 -0.11 2.38
CA HIS A 463 3.89 -0.28 0.95
C HIS A 463 5.19 -1.01 0.69
N ASP A 464 6.26 -0.62 1.39
CA ASP A 464 7.59 -1.22 1.21
C ASP A 464 7.60 -2.67 1.68
N SER A 465 6.91 -2.96 2.78
CA SER A 465 6.80 -4.29 3.37
C SER A 465 6.15 -5.33 2.44
N VAL A 466 5.28 -4.90 1.51
CA VAL A 466 4.65 -5.81 0.52
C VAL A 466 5.67 -6.40 -0.45
N ARG A 467 6.81 -5.73 -0.66
CA ARG A 467 7.87 -6.19 -1.58
C ARG A 467 9.07 -6.82 -0.86
N VAL A 468 9.01 -6.97 0.46
CA VAL A 468 10.06 -7.61 1.27
C VAL A 468 9.57 -8.99 1.73
N PRO A 469 10.21 -10.10 1.28
CA PRO A 469 9.74 -11.47 1.54
C PRO A 469 10.21 -12.02 2.90
N ASP A 470 10.09 -11.24 3.96
CA ASP A 470 10.57 -11.56 5.32
C ASP A 470 9.50 -12.16 6.24
N THR A 471 8.23 -11.90 5.93
CA THR A 471 7.06 -12.39 6.66
C THR A 471 6.09 -13.03 5.68
N LEU A 472 5.28 -13.99 6.15
CA LEU A 472 4.33 -14.69 5.28
C LEU A 472 3.12 -13.84 4.91
N THR A 473 2.89 -12.70 5.58
CA THR A 473 1.67 -11.88 5.49
C THR A 473 1.32 -11.52 4.05
N PHE A 474 2.28 -11.02 3.27
CA PHE A 474 2.09 -10.62 1.86
C PHE A 474 2.74 -11.57 0.85
N LEU A 475 3.29 -12.69 1.32
CA LEU A 475 4.11 -13.60 0.52
C LEU A 475 3.30 -14.54 -0.39
N ARG A 476 2.00 -14.69 -0.12
CA ARG A 476 1.13 -15.68 -0.77
C ARG A 476 -0.21 -15.08 -1.16
N ASN A 477 -0.88 -15.75 -2.09
CA ASN A 477 -2.16 -15.29 -2.59
C ASN A 477 -3.32 -15.60 -1.63
N THR A 478 -3.20 -16.68 -0.84
CA THR A 478 -4.32 -17.15 -0.02
C THR A 478 -3.87 -17.60 1.37
N PRO A 479 -4.78 -17.57 2.37
CA PRO A 479 -4.53 -18.19 3.68
C PRO A 479 -4.17 -19.67 3.57
N TRP A 480 -4.77 -20.40 2.62
CA TRP A 480 -4.46 -21.81 2.37
C TRP A 480 -3.00 -22.01 1.97
N GLU A 481 -2.50 -21.21 1.02
CA GLU A 481 -1.10 -21.26 0.57
C GLU A 481 -0.12 -20.95 1.73
N ARG A 482 -0.44 -19.97 2.58
CA ARG A 482 0.35 -19.65 3.78
C ARG A 482 0.37 -20.82 4.77
N GLY A 483 -0.80 -21.39 5.07
CA GLY A 483 -0.93 -22.53 5.99
C GLY A 483 -0.20 -23.79 5.51
N LYS A 484 -0.14 -24.02 4.19
CA LYS A 484 0.63 -25.12 3.59
C LYS A 484 2.13 -24.95 3.84
N GLN A 485 2.63 -23.73 3.66
CA GLN A 485 4.05 -23.40 3.84
C GLN A 485 4.47 -23.43 5.31
N SER A 486 3.63 -22.94 6.22
CA SER A 486 3.88 -22.98 7.67
C SER A 486 3.86 -24.40 8.25
N GLY A 487 3.54 -25.43 7.46
CA GLY A 487 3.35 -26.81 7.91
C GLY A 487 2.06 -27.02 8.72
N GLN A 488 1.24 -25.99 8.92
CA GLN A 488 -0.01 -26.05 9.68
C GLN A 488 -1.04 -26.99 9.05
N LEU A 489 -0.96 -27.23 7.74
CA LEU A 489 -1.87 -28.13 7.03
C LEU A 489 -1.46 -29.62 7.08
N ASN A 490 -0.25 -29.95 7.57
CA ASN A 490 0.21 -31.34 7.61
C ASN A 490 -0.66 -32.25 8.51
N SER A 491 -1.42 -31.67 9.43
CA SER A 491 -2.37 -32.40 10.29
C SER A 491 -3.56 -32.99 9.53
N TYR A 492 -3.98 -32.41 8.40
CA TYR A 492 -5.18 -32.85 7.68
C TYR A 492 -4.93 -33.96 6.66
N THR A 493 -3.71 -34.05 6.13
CA THR A 493 -3.33 -35.07 5.14
C THR A 493 -2.83 -36.38 5.75
N GLN A 494 -2.77 -36.50 7.09
CA GLN A 494 -2.49 -37.79 7.70
C GLN A 494 -3.68 -38.72 7.51
N VAL A 495 -3.58 -39.60 6.52
CA VAL A 495 -4.39 -40.82 6.42
C VAL A 495 -4.34 -41.49 7.79
N TYR A 496 -5.50 -41.67 8.41
CA TYR A 496 -5.64 -42.33 9.71
C TYR A 496 -4.96 -43.70 9.65
N THR A 497 -3.74 -43.78 10.17
CA THR A 497 -2.98 -45.03 10.25
C THR A 497 -3.01 -45.44 11.72
N PRO A 498 -3.79 -46.46 12.10
CA PRO A 498 -3.89 -46.89 13.50
C PRO A 498 -2.50 -47.29 14.01
N GLY A 499 -2.04 -46.65 15.08
CA GLY A 499 -0.79 -47.02 15.76
C GLY A 499 0.31 -45.96 15.84
N TYR A 500 0.16 -44.79 15.20
CA TYR A 500 1.11 -43.70 15.41
C TYR A 500 0.65 -42.76 16.54
N SER A 501 1.45 -42.78 17.61
CA SER A 501 1.43 -41.82 18.71
C SER A 501 1.40 -40.39 18.19
N GLN A 502 0.59 -39.54 18.84
CA GLN A 502 0.52 -38.11 18.61
C GLN A 502 1.94 -37.52 18.48
N PRO A 503 2.19 -36.63 17.50
CA PRO A 503 3.50 -36.01 17.35
C PRO A 503 3.87 -35.32 18.67
N PRO A 504 5.13 -35.43 19.12
CA PRO A 504 5.52 -35.02 20.46
C PRO A 504 5.14 -33.56 20.68
N ALA A 505 4.46 -33.31 21.80
CA ALA A 505 4.08 -31.99 22.30
C ALA A 505 5.36 -31.18 22.63
N GLY A 506 6.03 -30.71 21.59
CA GLY A 506 7.33 -30.05 21.68
C GLY A 506 7.75 -29.35 20.39
N ASN A 507 6.99 -29.48 19.29
CA ASN A 507 7.15 -28.58 18.16
C ASN A 507 6.65 -27.21 18.61
N SER A 508 7.60 -26.38 19.06
CA SER A 508 7.44 -24.95 19.26
C SER A 508 6.52 -24.43 18.14
N PHE A 509 5.31 -23.99 18.50
CA PHE A 509 4.42 -23.33 17.55
C PHE A 509 5.28 -22.28 16.86
N ASN A 510 5.59 -22.50 15.58
CA ASN A 510 6.49 -21.65 14.81
C ASN A 510 6.06 -20.22 15.10
N LEU A 511 6.94 -19.40 15.70
CA LEU A 511 6.66 -17.99 15.97
C LEU A 511 6.11 -17.40 14.67
N GLN A 512 4.80 -17.10 14.64
CA GLN A 512 4.16 -16.51 13.47
C GLN A 512 4.47 -15.03 13.48
N LEU A 513 5.71 -14.69 13.15
CA LEU A 513 6.09 -13.32 12.88
C LEU A 513 5.23 -12.80 11.73
N SER A 514 4.70 -11.61 11.92
CA SER A 514 3.79 -10.96 11.00
C SER A 514 4.41 -9.65 10.52
N VAL A 515 3.86 -9.08 9.45
CA VAL A 515 4.26 -7.74 8.99
C VAL A 515 4.08 -6.66 10.08
N TRP A 516 3.21 -6.93 11.05
CA TRP A 516 2.83 -6.03 12.14
C TRP A 516 3.86 -5.97 13.28
N ASP A 517 4.84 -6.88 13.29
CA ASP A 517 6.00 -6.84 14.18
C ASP A 517 7.02 -5.81 13.65
N TRP A 518 6.63 -4.52 13.72
CA TRP A 518 7.37 -3.41 13.11
C TRP A 518 8.80 -3.25 13.67
N ASP A 519 9.02 -3.65 14.91
CA ASP A 519 10.33 -3.68 15.58
C ASP A 519 11.35 -4.58 14.88
N LEU A 520 10.92 -5.50 14.01
CA LEU A 520 11.83 -6.32 13.19
C LEU A 520 12.52 -5.54 12.07
N ARG A 521 11.94 -4.40 11.63
CA ARG A 521 12.44 -3.62 10.48
C ARG A 521 12.72 -2.16 10.78
N TYR A 522 12.07 -1.63 11.81
CA TYR A 522 12.08 -0.21 12.11
C TYR A 522 12.52 -0.02 13.56
N SER A 523 13.42 0.93 13.76
CA SER A 523 13.81 1.37 15.10
C SER A 523 12.63 2.02 15.81
N ASN A 524 12.66 2.06 17.14
CA ASN A 524 11.63 2.76 17.93
C ASN A 524 11.43 4.22 17.48
N ALA A 525 12.51 4.92 17.10
CA ALA A 525 12.42 6.29 16.58
C ALA A 525 11.64 6.38 15.26
N GLN A 526 11.81 5.41 14.37
CA GLN A 526 11.05 5.33 13.12
C GLN A 526 9.60 4.91 13.37
N ILE A 527 9.35 3.98 14.29
CA ILE A 527 8.00 3.55 14.66
C ILE A 527 7.21 4.73 15.26
N LEU A 528 7.84 5.61 16.05
CA LEU A 528 7.18 6.82 16.55
C LEU A 528 6.70 7.76 15.43
N GLN A 529 7.37 7.77 14.27
CA GLN A 529 6.91 8.56 13.11
C GLN A 529 5.64 8.00 12.48
N PHE A 530 5.24 6.77 12.81
CA PHE A 530 3.97 6.22 12.32
C PHE A 530 2.78 6.94 12.91
N GLN A 531 2.94 7.63 14.05
CA GLN A 531 1.89 8.45 14.64
C GLN A 531 1.80 9.81 13.94
N ASN A 532 0.58 10.23 13.68
CA ASN A 532 0.26 11.56 13.18
C ASN A 532 0.08 12.52 14.36
N PRO A 533 0.96 13.52 14.53
CA PRO A 533 0.87 14.47 15.64
C PRO A 533 -0.35 15.40 15.55
N GLY A 534 -1.00 15.50 14.39
CA GLY A 534 -2.22 16.28 14.20
C GLY A 534 -3.52 15.53 14.51
N TYR A 535 -3.44 14.25 14.89
CA TYR A 535 -4.62 13.44 15.22
C TYR A 535 -5.31 13.96 16.49
N ASP A 536 -6.61 14.18 16.40
CA ASP A 536 -7.44 14.61 17.53
C ASP A 536 -8.51 13.54 17.83
N PRO A 537 -8.35 12.74 18.89
CA PRO A 537 -9.35 11.72 19.24
C PRO A 537 -10.69 12.33 19.65
N GLU A 538 -10.73 13.57 20.15
CA GLU A 538 -11.95 14.26 20.60
C GLU A 538 -12.80 14.76 19.42
N HIS A 539 -12.23 14.86 18.22
CA HIS A 539 -13.00 15.14 17.00
C HIS A 539 -13.97 14.01 16.64
N CYS A 540 -13.85 12.84 17.26
CA CYS A 540 -14.85 11.79 17.19
C CYS A 540 -15.92 12.07 18.25
N PRO A 541 -17.13 12.55 17.88
CA PRO A 541 -18.17 12.80 18.86
C PRO A 541 -18.48 11.51 19.64
N ASP A 542 -18.17 11.53 20.93
CA ASP A 542 -18.65 10.57 21.91
C ASP A 542 -20.18 10.58 21.92
N SER A 543 -20.82 9.75 21.09
CA SER A 543 -22.22 9.29 21.28
C SER A 543 -22.71 8.43 20.11
N TRP A 544 -22.01 7.34 19.79
CA TRP A 544 -22.55 6.27 18.93
C TRP A 544 -23.49 5.32 19.69
N LEU A 545 -24.42 5.86 20.47
CA LEU A 545 -25.66 5.15 20.74
C LEU A 545 -26.69 5.69 19.74
N PRO A 546 -26.71 5.22 18.47
CA PRO A 546 -27.94 5.36 17.71
C PRO A 546 -29.01 4.73 18.61
N ARG A 547 -30.03 5.53 18.95
CA ARG A 547 -31.25 5.04 19.60
C ARG A 547 -31.55 3.72 18.91
N PRO A 548 -31.63 2.58 19.62
CA PRO A 548 -31.89 1.30 18.99
C PRO A 548 -33.14 1.50 18.15
N GLN A 549 -32.98 1.68 16.85
CA GLN A 549 -34.13 1.63 15.97
C GLN A 549 -34.55 0.18 16.13
N PRO A 550 -35.79 -0.09 16.58
CA PRO A 550 -36.26 -1.45 16.66
C PRO A 550 -35.95 -2.03 15.30
N SER A 551 -35.06 -3.02 15.28
CA SER A 551 -34.67 -3.66 14.05
C SER A 551 -35.95 -4.28 13.53
N PHE A 552 -36.59 -3.60 12.60
CA PHE A 552 -37.67 -4.16 11.82
C PHE A 552 -37.04 -5.15 10.85
N MET A 553 -36.35 -6.17 11.39
CA MET A 553 -36.08 -7.41 10.69
C MET A 553 -37.41 -8.13 10.56
N VAL A 554 -38.32 -7.57 9.78
CA VAL A 554 -39.53 -8.27 9.36
C VAL A 554 -39.05 -9.33 8.37
N PRO A 555 -39.11 -10.62 8.69
CA PRO A 555 -38.77 -11.66 7.73
C PRO A 555 -39.80 -11.60 6.60
N GLY A 556 -39.35 -11.25 5.41
CA GLY A 556 -40.19 -11.16 4.23
C GLY A 556 -39.35 -11.14 2.96
N PRO A 557 -39.92 -11.47 1.79
CA PRO A 557 -39.25 -11.22 0.51
C PRO A 557 -38.78 -9.75 0.45
N PRO A 558 -37.67 -9.47 -0.26
CA PRO A 558 -37.09 -8.15 -0.26
C PRO A 558 -38.14 -7.18 -0.79
N SER A 559 -38.48 -6.17 0.01
CA SER A 559 -39.43 -5.14 -0.39
C SER A 559 -38.88 -4.32 -1.55
N SER A 560 -37.54 -4.23 -1.65
CA SER A 560 -36.86 -3.52 -2.73
C SER A 560 -35.45 -4.05 -2.97
N VAL A 561 -35.12 -4.26 -4.24
CA VAL A 561 -33.77 -4.63 -4.69
C VAL A 561 -33.32 -3.59 -5.70
N TRP A 562 -32.12 -3.08 -5.53
CA TRP A 562 -31.55 -2.05 -6.39
C TRP A 562 -30.20 -2.47 -6.92
N LEU A 563 -29.94 -2.14 -8.18
CA LEU A 563 -28.62 -2.19 -8.77
C LEU A 563 -28.05 -0.77 -8.77
N PHE A 564 -26.89 -0.62 -8.13
CA PHE A 564 -26.10 0.59 -8.15
C PHE A 564 -24.96 0.46 -9.18
N SER A 565 -25.12 1.11 -10.32
CA SER A 565 -24.13 1.13 -11.40
C SER A 565 -24.14 2.48 -12.12
N ARG A 566 -22.97 2.92 -12.58
CA ARG A 566 -22.69 4.17 -13.30
C ARG A 566 -23.28 5.40 -12.59
N GLY A 567 -23.16 5.43 -11.27
CA GLY A 567 -23.68 6.50 -10.44
C GLY A 567 -25.22 6.58 -10.36
N ALA A 568 -25.95 5.53 -10.75
CA ALA A 568 -27.41 5.49 -10.71
C ALA A 568 -27.93 4.27 -9.94
N LEU A 569 -29.02 4.46 -9.20
CA LEU A 569 -29.78 3.38 -8.59
C LEU A 569 -30.94 2.99 -9.51
N THR A 570 -30.94 1.73 -9.95
CA THR A 570 -32.00 1.18 -10.80
C THR A 570 -32.73 0.06 -10.06
N PRO A 571 -34.07 0.01 -10.07
CA PRO A 571 -34.80 -1.07 -9.44
C PRO A 571 -34.52 -2.36 -10.20
N LEU A 572 -34.12 -3.40 -9.47
CA LEU A 572 -33.87 -4.71 -10.03
C LEU A 572 -35.09 -5.59 -9.75
N ASN A 573 -35.68 -6.16 -10.80
CA ASN A 573 -36.84 -7.05 -10.61
C ASN A 573 -36.46 -8.28 -9.76
N GLN A 574 -35.22 -8.78 -9.90
CA GLN A 574 -34.75 -10.03 -9.30
C GLN A 574 -33.24 -9.96 -8.96
N LEU A 575 -32.86 -10.38 -7.75
CA LEU A 575 -31.47 -10.42 -7.27
C LEU A 575 -30.54 -11.31 -8.10
N CYS A 576 -31.09 -12.36 -8.71
CA CYS A 576 -30.33 -13.41 -9.37
C CYS A 576 -30.64 -13.44 -10.87
N PRO A 577 -29.63 -13.58 -11.74
CA PRO A 577 -29.82 -13.54 -13.20
C PRO A 577 -30.64 -14.73 -13.75
N TRP A 578 -30.79 -15.82 -12.98
CA TRP A 578 -31.46 -17.05 -13.43
C TRP A 578 -32.98 -17.06 -13.22
N ARG A 579 -33.55 -16.05 -12.56
CA ARG A 579 -34.99 -15.88 -12.65
C ARG A 579 -35.24 -15.13 -13.96
N ASP A 580 -35.86 -15.79 -14.93
CA ASP A 580 -36.60 -15.10 -15.98
C ASP A 580 -38.07 -15.11 -15.53
N SER A 581 -38.64 -13.95 -15.24
CA SER A 581 -40.09 -13.83 -15.09
C SER A 581 -40.65 -13.06 -16.29
N PRO A 582 -41.45 -13.68 -17.18
CA PRO A 582 -42.11 -12.98 -18.29
C PRO A 582 -43.18 -11.97 -17.83
N SER A 583 -43.45 -11.88 -16.53
CA SER A 583 -44.46 -11.00 -15.96
C SER A 583 -43.91 -9.59 -15.76
N LEU A 584 -44.48 -8.62 -16.49
CA LEU A 584 -44.26 -7.16 -16.43
C LEU A 584 -43.32 -6.55 -17.48
N LEU A 585 -43.65 -6.81 -18.76
CA LEU A 585 -43.70 -5.73 -19.75
C LEU A 585 -44.67 -4.64 -19.25
N ALA A 586 -44.18 -3.63 -18.51
CA ALA A 586 -44.78 -2.28 -18.41
C ALA A 586 -44.23 -1.47 -17.21
N VAL A 587 -42.93 -1.18 -17.18
CA VAL A 587 -42.51 0.11 -16.63
C VAL A 587 -41.70 0.79 -17.72
N SER A 588 -42.43 1.59 -18.48
CA SER A 588 -41.94 2.36 -19.62
C SER A 588 -40.69 3.12 -19.24
N SER A 589 -39.57 2.72 -19.84
CA SER A 589 -38.27 3.36 -19.82
C SER A 589 -38.34 4.74 -20.50
N ARG A 590 -38.94 5.72 -19.85
CA ARG A 590 -38.65 7.13 -20.10
C ARG A 590 -37.43 7.53 -19.29
N TRP A 591 -36.27 6.99 -19.67
CA TRP A 591 -34.97 7.44 -19.20
C TRP A 591 -34.08 7.64 -20.42
N LEU A 592 -34.24 8.82 -21.04
CA LEU A 592 -33.23 9.33 -21.97
C LEU A 592 -31.88 9.37 -21.22
N PRO A 593 -30.77 8.98 -21.86
CA PRO A 593 -29.45 9.10 -21.25
C PRO A 593 -29.22 10.58 -20.96
N ARG A 594 -29.20 10.96 -19.67
CA ARG A 594 -28.81 12.30 -19.27
C ARG A 594 -27.34 12.47 -19.70
N PRO A 595 -26.99 13.47 -20.52
CA PRO A 595 -25.61 13.75 -20.84
C PRO A 595 -24.83 13.98 -19.55
N ALA A 596 -23.58 13.56 -19.51
CA ALA A 596 -22.68 13.80 -18.39
C ALA A 596 -22.63 15.30 -18.08
N ILE A 597 -23.41 15.74 -17.09
CA ILE A 597 -23.37 17.11 -16.60
C ILE A 597 -22.05 17.25 -15.84
N SER A 598 -21.33 18.32 -16.14
CA SER A 598 -20.04 18.67 -15.53
C SER A 598 -20.06 18.42 -14.03
N SER A 599 -19.06 17.67 -13.57
CA SER A 599 -18.86 17.18 -12.22
C SER A 599 -18.56 18.26 -11.15
N GLU A 600 -19.11 19.47 -11.28
CA GLU A 600 -18.73 20.63 -10.45
C GLU A 600 -19.63 20.87 -9.23
N SER A 601 -20.75 20.15 -9.04
CA SER A 601 -21.58 20.29 -7.83
C SER A 601 -21.85 18.95 -7.15
N LEU A 602 -21.28 18.80 -5.95
CA LEU A 602 -21.28 17.60 -5.10
C LEU A 602 -22.56 17.41 -4.26
N ALA A 603 -23.37 18.46 -4.07
CA ALA A 603 -24.50 18.41 -3.13
C ALA A 603 -25.81 17.92 -3.77
N ASP A 604 -25.96 17.99 -5.09
CA ASP A 604 -27.24 17.77 -5.78
C ASP A 604 -27.23 16.60 -6.78
N GLN A 605 -26.30 15.66 -6.66
CA GLN A 605 -26.51 14.34 -7.27
C GLN A 605 -27.60 13.62 -6.48
N GLU A 606 -28.85 14.07 -6.63
CA GLU A 606 -30.02 13.23 -6.40
C GLU A 606 -29.79 11.98 -7.25
N TRP A 607 -29.45 10.86 -6.61
CA TRP A 607 -29.19 9.54 -7.19
C TRP A 607 -30.36 8.97 -8.02
N GLY A 608 -31.33 9.80 -8.39
CA GLY A 608 -32.69 9.38 -8.69
C GLY A 608 -33.25 8.57 -7.53
N LEU A 609 -32.95 8.95 -6.28
CA LEU A 609 -33.38 8.19 -5.10
C LEU A 609 -34.89 7.94 -5.22
N PRO A 610 -35.36 6.71 -4.96
CA PRO A 610 -36.78 6.40 -4.99
C PRO A 610 -37.55 7.41 -4.14
N SER A 611 -38.66 7.96 -4.61
CA SER A 611 -39.35 9.06 -3.92
C SER A 611 -39.74 8.73 -2.47
N HIS A 612 -40.03 7.46 -2.18
CA HIS A 612 -40.31 6.96 -0.82
C HIS A 612 -39.06 6.89 0.09
N TRP A 613 -37.88 7.20 -0.44
CA TRP A 613 -36.64 7.23 0.34
C TRP A 613 -36.44 8.55 1.10
N GLY A 614 -37.07 9.65 0.68
CA GLY A 614 -36.97 10.94 1.36
C GLY A 614 -35.54 11.45 1.53
N ALA A 615 -35.39 12.62 2.15
CA ALA A 615 -34.08 13.14 2.55
C ALA A 615 -33.65 12.50 3.88
N CYS A 616 -32.51 11.82 3.89
CA CYS A 616 -31.87 11.35 5.12
C CYS A 616 -30.63 12.21 5.39
N PRO A 617 -30.53 12.90 6.55
CA PRO A 617 -29.31 13.59 6.91
C PRO A 617 -28.19 12.58 7.07
N LEU A 618 -27.00 12.92 6.54
CA LEU A 618 -25.80 12.10 6.72
C LEU A 618 -25.40 12.08 8.20
N PRO A 619 -24.93 10.93 8.72
CA PRO A 619 -24.54 10.88 10.13
C PRO A 619 -23.29 11.74 10.38
N PRO A 620 -23.17 12.33 11.59
CA PRO A 620 -21.95 13.01 12.00
C PRO A 620 -20.76 12.03 12.00
N GLY A 621 -19.57 12.50 11.60
CA GLY A 621 -18.34 11.71 11.54
C GLY A 621 -18.11 10.93 10.24
N LEU A 622 -19.09 10.87 9.33
CA LEU A 622 -18.89 10.37 7.98
C LEU A 622 -18.00 11.35 7.20
N LEU A 623 -16.85 10.87 6.74
CA LEU A 623 -15.95 11.65 5.87
C LEU A 623 -16.44 11.55 4.42
N LEU A 624 -16.58 12.69 3.76
CA LEU A 624 -16.89 12.78 2.33
C LEU A 624 -15.71 13.42 1.60
N PRO A 625 -14.83 12.62 0.97
CA PRO A 625 -13.63 13.15 0.33
C PRO A 625 -13.96 13.94 -0.93
N GLY A 626 -13.21 15.00 -1.14
CA GLY A 626 -13.09 15.65 -2.44
C GLY A 626 -12.32 14.77 -3.42
N TYR A 627 -12.98 14.33 -4.49
CA TYR A 627 -12.40 13.47 -5.54
C TYR A 627 -12.30 14.17 -6.90
N LEU A 628 -12.52 15.49 -6.95
CA LEU A 628 -12.28 16.28 -8.16
C LEU A 628 -10.77 16.45 -8.38
N GLY A 629 -10.37 16.64 -9.64
CA GLY A 629 -8.96 16.70 -10.04
C GLY A 629 -8.09 17.60 -9.13
N PRO A 630 -8.47 18.86 -8.86
CA PRO A 630 -7.69 19.77 -8.00
C PRO A 630 -7.53 19.33 -6.54
N GLN A 631 -8.39 18.44 -6.05
CA GLN A 631 -8.35 17.94 -4.67
C GLN A 631 -7.50 16.67 -4.53
N ILE A 632 -7.24 15.97 -5.64
CA ILE A 632 -6.36 14.81 -5.66
C ILE A 632 -4.93 15.24 -5.93
N ARG A 633 -4.02 14.84 -5.04
CA ARG A 633 -2.62 15.24 -5.07
C ARG A 633 -1.74 14.08 -5.51
N LEU A 634 -0.59 14.38 -6.08
CA LEU A 634 0.45 13.36 -6.29
C LEU A 634 1.11 13.05 -4.95
N TRP A 635 1.15 11.77 -4.56
CA TRP A 635 1.90 11.31 -3.39
C TRP A 635 3.42 11.35 -3.64
N ARG A 636 4.00 12.56 -3.58
CA ARG A 636 5.41 12.84 -3.91
C ARG A 636 6.39 11.98 -3.12
N ARG A 637 6.13 11.78 -1.83
CA ARG A 637 6.96 10.96 -0.95
C ARG A 637 6.88 9.45 -1.24
N CYS A 638 5.89 8.99 -2.01
CA CYS A 638 5.86 7.61 -2.51
C CYS A 638 6.45 7.52 -3.91
N TYR A 639 5.95 8.33 -4.84
CA TYR A 639 6.26 8.16 -6.26
C TYR A 639 7.57 8.81 -6.70
N LEU A 640 8.02 9.88 -6.04
CA LEU A 640 9.26 10.59 -6.39
C LEU A 640 10.38 10.29 -5.40
N ARG A 641 10.34 9.16 -4.69
CA ARG A 641 11.36 8.75 -3.71
C ARG A 641 12.76 8.66 -4.31
N GLY A 642 12.86 8.25 -5.57
CA GLY A 642 14.13 8.17 -6.29
C GLY A 642 14.74 9.52 -6.68
N ARG A 643 14.06 10.64 -6.39
CA ARG A 643 14.53 12.01 -6.66
C ARG A 643 14.78 12.74 -5.33
N PRO A 644 16.01 12.69 -4.78
CA PRO A 644 16.30 13.25 -3.46
C PRO A 644 16.02 14.76 -3.39
N GLU A 645 16.17 15.49 -4.50
CA GLU A 645 15.90 16.93 -4.56
C GLU A 645 14.42 17.25 -4.29
N VAL A 646 13.52 16.34 -4.66
CA VAL A 646 12.07 16.47 -4.43
C VAL A 646 11.69 16.08 -3.00
N GLN A 647 12.52 15.27 -2.33
CA GLN A 647 12.25 14.81 -0.95
C GLN A 647 12.67 15.83 0.11
N MET A 648 13.53 16.81 -0.22
CA MET A 648 13.90 17.89 0.69
C MET A 648 12.69 18.80 0.98
N GLY A 649 12.41 19.10 2.25
CA GLY A 649 11.31 19.99 2.64
C GLY A 649 9.97 19.31 2.89
N LEU A 650 9.86 17.98 2.72
CA LEU A 650 8.61 17.24 2.88
C LEU A 650 8.36 16.71 4.32
N SER A 651 8.90 17.36 5.36
CA SER A 651 8.85 16.97 6.79
C SER A 651 9.90 15.93 7.14
N ALA A 652 11.08 16.37 7.54
CA ALA A 652 12.20 15.51 7.73
C ALA A 652 11.98 14.47 8.85
N PRO A 653 12.42 13.22 8.65
CA PRO A 653 12.30 12.18 9.67
C PRO A 653 13.24 12.40 10.86
N THR A 654 14.25 13.27 10.74
CA THR A 654 15.25 13.50 11.78
C THR A 654 15.26 14.97 12.18
N ILE A 655 15.64 15.26 13.43
CA ILE A 655 15.81 16.64 13.92
C ILE A 655 16.80 17.40 13.03
N SER A 656 17.89 16.74 12.60
CA SER A 656 18.86 17.32 11.65
C SER A 656 18.18 17.71 10.35
N GLY A 657 17.41 16.81 9.74
CA GLY A 657 16.70 17.14 8.51
C GLY A 657 15.64 18.22 8.76
N LEU A 658 15.02 18.27 9.93
CA LEU A 658 14.00 19.29 10.24
C LEU A 658 14.66 20.66 10.43
N GLN A 659 15.88 20.69 10.95
CA GLN A 659 16.75 21.86 10.98
C GLN A 659 17.21 22.27 9.57
N ASP A 660 17.54 21.32 8.69
CA ASP A 660 17.86 21.59 7.29
C ASP A 660 16.64 22.16 6.55
N GLU A 661 15.45 21.61 6.80
CA GLU A 661 14.18 22.13 6.27
C GLU A 661 13.86 23.51 6.82
N LEU A 662 14.05 23.74 8.12
CA LEU A 662 13.86 25.05 8.72
C LEU A 662 14.84 26.07 8.15
N SER A 663 16.10 25.68 7.94
CA SER A 663 17.13 26.53 7.31
C SER A 663 16.77 26.85 5.85
N HIS A 664 16.29 25.85 5.12
CA HIS A 664 15.82 26.02 3.74
C HIS A 664 14.58 26.92 3.67
N LEU A 665 13.61 26.74 4.57
CA LEU A 665 12.44 27.61 4.70
C LEU A 665 12.86 29.03 5.06
N GLN A 666 13.83 29.23 5.95
CA GLN A 666 14.38 30.55 6.27
C GLN A 666 15.07 31.20 5.05
N GLU A 667 15.81 30.41 4.26
CA GLU A 667 16.44 30.87 3.01
C GLU A 667 15.40 31.29 1.97
N LEU A 668 14.33 30.50 1.80
CA LEU A 668 13.20 30.83 0.94
C LEU A 668 12.49 32.09 1.44
N LEU A 669 12.23 32.19 2.74
CA LEU A 669 11.58 33.34 3.33
C LEU A 669 12.43 34.60 3.11
N ARG A 670 13.76 34.53 3.27
CA ARG A 670 14.69 35.63 2.97
C ARG A 670 14.64 36.07 1.50
N LYS A 671 14.43 35.15 0.56
CA LYS A 671 14.25 35.47 -0.86
C LYS A 671 12.89 36.14 -1.13
N TRP A 672 11.88 35.80 -0.33
CA TRP A 672 10.51 36.33 -0.46
C TRP A 672 10.30 37.65 0.26
N THR A 673 11.04 37.93 1.34
CA THR A 673 10.96 39.22 2.02
C THR A 673 11.45 40.29 1.05
N PRO A 674 10.58 41.23 0.62
CA PRO A 674 11.05 42.34 -0.19
C PRO A 674 12.14 43.05 0.61
N ARG A 675 13.25 43.39 -0.05
CA ARG A 675 14.29 44.24 0.55
C ARG A 675 13.66 45.59 0.86
N ILE A 676 13.04 45.71 2.02
CA ILE A 676 12.65 47.00 2.57
C ILE A 676 13.97 47.67 2.90
N SER A 677 14.43 48.55 2.02
CA SER A 677 15.60 49.38 2.26
C SER A 677 15.34 50.23 3.51
N PRO A 678 16.29 50.31 4.44
CA PRO A 678 16.07 50.98 5.73
C PRO A 678 15.90 52.51 5.66
N GLU A 679 15.82 53.12 4.47
CA GLU A 679 15.64 54.58 4.33
C GLU A 679 14.18 55.06 4.45
N ASP A 680 13.18 54.17 4.42
CA ASP A 680 11.76 54.58 4.53
C ASP A 680 11.25 54.70 5.98
N HIS A 681 12.10 54.51 7.00
CA HIS A 681 11.71 54.75 8.40
C HIS A 681 11.63 56.23 8.80
N SER A 682 11.83 57.18 7.88
CA SER A 682 11.79 58.62 8.24
C SER A 682 10.41 59.27 8.16
N LYS A 683 9.34 58.57 7.76
CA LYS A 683 7.99 59.14 7.81
C LYS A 683 7.11 58.36 8.76
N LYS A 684 7.09 58.82 10.02
CA LYS A 684 6.01 58.57 10.99
C LYS A 684 4.67 58.82 10.28
N ARG A 685 4.02 57.76 9.80
CA ARG A 685 2.66 57.80 9.26
C ARG A 685 1.73 57.36 10.38
N ASP A 686 0.84 58.26 10.78
CA ASP A 686 -0.18 58.00 11.78
C ASP A 686 -1.08 56.83 11.35
N PRO A 687 -1.35 55.84 12.23
CA PRO A 687 -2.06 54.60 11.89
C PRO A 687 -3.58 54.76 11.65
N HIS A 688 -4.08 55.99 11.44
CA HIS A 688 -5.51 56.27 11.24
C HIS A 688 -5.87 56.85 9.87
N THR A 689 -4.96 56.88 8.91
CA THR A 689 -5.31 57.34 7.55
C THR A 689 -5.84 56.15 6.74
N ILE A 690 -7.16 56.08 6.61
CA ILE A 690 -7.91 55.10 5.81
C ILE A 690 -7.52 55.29 4.33
N LEU A 691 -7.08 54.21 3.69
CA LEU A 691 -6.60 54.19 2.30
C LEU A 691 -7.70 54.60 1.32
N ASN A 692 -7.38 55.54 0.42
CA ASN A 692 -8.29 56.02 -0.60
C ASN A 692 -8.35 55.00 -1.77
N PRO A 693 -9.51 54.65 -2.35
CA PRO A 693 -9.67 53.53 -3.29
C PRO A 693 -8.83 53.60 -4.57
N THR A 694 -8.35 54.79 -4.96
CA THR A 694 -7.51 54.96 -6.15
C THR A 694 -6.13 54.31 -6.02
N GLU A 695 -5.57 54.18 -4.81
CA GLU A 695 -4.28 53.50 -4.60
C GLU A 695 -4.39 51.98 -4.78
N ILE A 696 -5.55 51.38 -4.46
CA ILE A 696 -5.79 49.94 -4.63
C ILE A 696 -5.84 49.56 -6.12
N ALA A 697 -6.39 50.44 -6.97
CA ALA A 697 -6.45 50.20 -8.40
C ALA A 697 -5.06 50.20 -9.08
N GLY A 698 -4.11 50.99 -8.56
CA GLY A 698 -2.73 51.01 -9.06
C GLY A 698 -1.99 49.69 -8.82
N ILE A 699 -2.18 49.09 -7.64
CA ILE A 699 -1.54 47.82 -7.25
C ILE A 699 -2.04 46.65 -8.11
N LEU A 700 -3.33 46.67 -8.47
CA LEU A 700 -3.90 45.62 -9.32
C LEU A 700 -3.48 45.75 -10.79
N LYS A 701 -3.31 46.98 -11.31
CA LYS A 701 -2.84 47.17 -12.69
C LYS A 701 -1.38 46.74 -12.89
N GLY A 702 -0.50 47.03 -11.95
CA GLY A 702 0.91 46.60 -12.03
C GLY A 702 1.08 45.06 -12.05
N ARG A 703 0.09 44.31 -11.56
CA ARG A 703 0.13 42.84 -11.51
C ARG A 703 -0.27 42.17 -12.82
N ALA A 704 -1.06 42.83 -13.67
CA ALA A 704 -1.51 42.25 -14.93
C ALA A 704 -0.43 42.30 -16.04
N GLU A 705 0.54 43.20 -15.95
CA GLU A 705 1.62 43.30 -16.95
C GLU A 705 2.81 42.37 -16.66
N GLY A 706 2.84 41.70 -15.51
CA GLY A 706 3.96 40.84 -15.09
C GLY A 706 3.92 39.38 -15.55
N ASP A 707 2.76 38.84 -15.94
CA ASP A 707 2.57 37.40 -16.17
C ASP A 707 2.42 37.00 -17.65
N LEU A 708 3.07 37.72 -18.57
CA LEU A 708 3.10 37.38 -20.02
C LEU A 708 4.51 37.10 -20.59
N GLY A 709 5.46 36.69 -19.75
CA GLY A 709 6.75 36.13 -20.18
C GLY A 709 7.01 34.80 -19.50
#